data_AF-A0AAU9DIS7-F1
#
_entry.id   AF-A0AAU9DIS7-F1
#
_cell.length_a   1.000
_cell.length_b   1.000
_cell.length_c   1.000
_cell.angle_alpha   90.00
_cell.angle_beta   90.00
_cell.angle_gamma   90.00
#
_symmetry.space_group_name_H-M   'P 1'
#
loop_
_entity.id
_entity.type
_entity.pdbx_description
1 polymer ?
#
loop_
_entity_poly.entity_id
_entity_poly.type
_entity_poly.pdbx_seq_one_letter_code
_entity_poly.pdbx_strand_id
1 'polypeptide(L)'
;MIRKTIFLALPLLLLAVFSKAQQRAEAEKLTFSDFEQRWTPVGRGDAEVLDGEVLRLKDAFVSASGHEHENFEMRFKARAPKGEKEAMIWAGFAFADRQTRYAFALRGGNADDVYLCRYEPVGKDKMLALRPVAFHPVPGTWYDLRITHWNGKTAIFLGDEKQPLVKISEKEPLSPGGIILGGGYVTTEYRDVTVKALSASEMSALDNAETKPLPGLTASQKEAKRKKQRAKYRAKSIRVNTKGRTEISLDGNWLFMPEYDAPAKAQNPSEADNDWHVMEVPGFWTPKGNWMHMEKAGHMPDNHSGVSDNYRQKELERCGNYTFDYQKATGAWYRHWVNVPKNIGNKRVKLYFEAVSKIASVWVNGQKAGDHVGMFGDFGFNVTDLLKPGKNLIAVNVKAQWKKKDDGSGDEFVARAVSVDVTKDMLTSLPHGMFKNYEGGIWQPVSLVITDPVRVDDIFAKTRTDGADMDISILNSGESKNIEVSYEIRESGSKKLFFSSEKGQAVNIGAGETKTVTLSTPSLNPKLWTPETPNLYTLTVNVLSEGRKIDSKTITTGFRTFGTDGNRFMLNGHPYRLMGANHPPCGIAPTDEKLANKFFKMMHDGNQLATRSHGSPFTSVWMDAADRQGVGVSYEGTWPWLMIGSMPDGQLLEIWKEEMLALVRKYRNHPSLLVWTVNNEMYFTMFYHNDPMEVRLRKWKVLSDVIKEIRKLDPTRPISADSGYARVEDDYEKILKPNNIDDGDIDDRHIYFTWYNRDFYQIYNGDWAKRIYWTPGANADRPFFSQEASTGYPNNDTGHPTRKYIYKHYVPHAWVGDWAWEDKDPSYFLNRNAFMSKELCEVIRRTSPMNSGVLFFANVCWYRDVYDADKIEPYPVAESMKKALDPVLVSAELFGRNFWAGDAVNPDIYIVNDKADGSDLKPGKVFWQIVSGEETLASGEVSTGSVENYGIEKFSSQIRIPENMPKLKGTYQLKLDYKVDGKSVSQNEYNLTVAKKEWAELKDRKVALFDLTGDTRKAFDALGVPYRNLDDLTQMRFIAPDETLVVANLDAENEVPYNWEDVKRVASNGTEVLLIHPGKHLKWNHGNVVAGLYERTGRIVNMRIPESPIFDGIDPMELSWWRAEGRDIPIACRRSYTFKKKNGVTEFATYLRPHVYLGNPQEQLKDMSGSPLVEIKVGLGRVVASEMELNSADKDPVAAKLLVNLIKNLEPGVKYKPMPKEKAQAKK
;
A
#
# COMPACT_ATOMS: atom_id res chain seq x y z
N MET A 1 89.06 -26.07 -5.67
CA MET A 1 88.27 -27.12 -6.34
C MET A 1 86.82 -27.05 -5.83
N ILE A 2 86.06 -25.99 -6.05
CA ILE A 2 85.22 -25.70 -7.23
C ILE A 2 85.15 -26.86 -8.26
N ARG A 3 84.05 -27.63 -8.24
CA ARG A 3 83.22 -28.00 -9.42
C ARG A 3 82.31 -29.21 -9.13
N LYS A 4 81.03 -29.03 -9.47
CA LYS A 4 79.99 -30.05 -9.76
C LYS A 4 79.55 -30.86 -8.53
N THR A 5 78.41 -30.56 -7.88
CA THR A 5 77.10 -31.12 -8.27
C THR A 5 75.95 -30.31 -7.63
N ILE A 6 75.78 -29.04 -8.02
CA ILE A 6 74.57 -28.24 -7.72
C ILE A 6 74.06 -27.72 -9.05
N PHE A 7 73.44 -28.58 -9.86
CA PHE A 7 72.70 -28.20 -11.06
C PHE A 7 71.85 -29.42 -11.44
N LEU A 8 70.64 -29.55 -10.86
CA LEU A 8 69.51 -30.30 -11.45
C LEU A 8 68.20 -30.33 -10.64
N ALA A 9 68.08 -29.68 -9.47
CA ALA A 9 66.84 -29.75 -8.67
C ALA A 9 66.10 -28.42 -8.41
N LEU A 10 66.62 -27.28 -8.91
CA LEU A 10 65.96 -25.97 -8.74
C LEU A 10 64.96 -25.57 -9.86
N PRO A 11 65.05 -26.07 -11.12
CA PRO A 11 64.06 -25.69 -12.14
C PRO A 11 62.70 -26.38 -11.94
N LEU A 12 62.66 -27.58 -11.34
CA LEU A 12 61.43 -28.36 -11.17
C LEU A 12 60.53 -27.88 -10.02
N LEU A 13 61.09 -27.29 -8.96
CA LEU A 13 60.29 -26.71 -7.87
C LEU A 13 59.70 -25.34 -8.22
N LEU A 14 60.41 -24.53 -9.02
CA LEU A 14 59.87 -23.27 -9.53
C LEU A 14 58.80 -23.50 -10.59
N LEU A 15 58.93 -24.49 -11.47
CA LEU A 15 57.87 -24.88 -12.41
C LEU A 15 56.63 -25.46 -11.72
N ALA A 16 56.77 -26.17 -10.59
CA ALA A 16 55.62 -26.69 -9.83
C ALA A 16 54.91 -25.63 -8.97
N VAL A 17 55.60 -24.56 -8.56
CA VAL A 17 55.01 -23.41 -7.85
C VAL A 17 54.41 -22.41 -8.85
N PHE A 18 55.03 -22.23 -10.02
CA PHE A 18 54.41 -21.47 -11.11
C PHE A 18 53.22 -22.21 -11.73
N SER A 19 53.23 -23.55 -11.86
CA SER A 19 52.07 -24.28 -12.38
C SER A 19 50.87 -24.28 -11.42
N LYS A 20 51.09 -24.23 -10.09
CA LYS A 20 50.00 -24.07 -9.10
C LYS A 20 49.48 -22.65 -8.97
N ALA A 21 50.31 -21.63 -9.25
CA ALA A 21 49.86 -20.25 -9.32
C ALA A 21 49.12 -19.96 -10.65
N GLN A 22 49.52 -20.63 -11.74
CA GLN A 22 48.91 -20.50 -13.06
C GLN A 22 47.64 -21.35 -13.22
N GLN A 23 47.47 -22.43 -12.44
CA GLN A 23 46.21 -23.18 -12.32
C GLN A 23 45.08 -22.44 -11.57
N ARG A 24 45.36 -21.32 -10.88
CA ARG A 24 44.34 -20.54 -10.16
C ARG A 24 43.67 -19.46 -11.00
N ALA A 25 44.06 -19.31 -12.28
CA ALA A 25 43.55 -18.26 -13.17
C ALA A 25 42.56 -18.76 -14.24
N GLU A 26 42.37 -20.07 -14.40
CA GLU A 26 41.38 -20.61 -15.34
C GLU A 26 40.00 -20.69 -14.68
N ALA A 27 38.97 -20.26 -15.40
CA ALA A 27 37.60 -20.33 -14.92
C ALA A 27 37.15 -21.79 -14.78
N GLU A 28 36.72 -22.18 -13.59
CA GLU A 28 36.15 -23.51 -13.36
C GLU A 28 34.73 -23.56 -13.93
N LYS A 29 34.47 -24.53 -14.81
CA LYS A 29 33.12 -24.81 -15.34
C LYS A 29 32.38 -25.74 -14.38
N LEU A 30 31.24 -25.30 -13.87
CA LEU A 30 30.38 -26.10 -13.00
C LEU A 30 29.32 -26.80 -13.86
N THR A 31 29.41 -28.12 -13.97
CA THR A 31 28.45 -28.95 -14.71
C THR A 31 27.33 -29.43 -13.80
N PHE A 32 26.20 -29.82 -14.40
CA PHE A 32 25.07 -30.43 -13.70
C PHE A 32 25.02 -31.96 -13.82
N SER A 33 25.96 -32.56 -14.57
CA SER A 33 26.08 -34.02 -14.72
C SER A 33 26.31 -34.76 -13.40
N ASP A 34 27.00 -34.12 -12.44
CA ASP A 34 27.28 -34.65 -11.09
C ASP A 34 26.51 -33.87 -10.01
N PHE A 35 25.24 -33.55 -10.28
CA PHE A 35 24.43 -32.62 -9.48
C PHE A 35 24.54 -32.87 -7.96
N GLU A 36 24.24 -34.08 -7.50
CA GLU A 36 24.24 -34.49 -6.09
C GLU A 36 25.60 -34.35 -5.37
N GLN A 37 26.71 -34.33 -6.12
CA GLN A 37 28.05 -34.20 -5.54
C GLN A 37 28.48 -32.74 -5.38
N ARG A 38 27.96 -31.83 -6.21
CA ARG A 38 28.43 -30.45 -6.31
C ARG A 38 27.40 -29.42 -5.82
N TRP A 39 26.12 -29.73 -5.95
CA TRP A 39 25.01 -28.81 -5.68
C TRP A 39 24.17 -29.32 -4.51
N THR A 40 23.84 -28.44 -3.58
CA THR A 40 22.91 -28.73 -2.49
C THR A 40 21.61 -27.96 -2.71
N PRO A 41 20.47 -28.62 -2.93
CA PRO A 41 19.18 -27.96 -3.08
C PRO A 41 18.65 -27.44 -1.75
N VAL A 42 17.92 -26.33 -1.80
CA VAL A 42 17.29 -25.65 -0.66
C VAL A 42 15.88 -25.20 -1.04
N GLY A 43 14.92 -25.43 -0.14
CA GLY A 43 13.50 -25.15 -0.37
C GLY A 43 12.70 -26.37 -0.83
N ARG A 44 11.39 -26.19 -1.00
CA ARG A 44 10.44 -27.25 -1.40
C ARG A 44 10.18 -27.33 -2.91
N GLY A 45 10.70 -26.37 -3.65
CA GLY A 45 10.44 -26.26 -5.07
C GLY A 45 11.20 -27.29 -5.90
N ASP A 46 11.07 -27.14 -7.21
CA ASP A 46 11.59 -28.09 -8.18
C ASP A 46 13.07 -27.81 -8.48
N ALA A 47 13.86 -28.87 -8.58
CA ALA A 47 15.22 -28.85 -9.11
C ALA A 47 15.41 -30.03 -10.07
N GLU A 48 15.55 -29.74 -11.36
CA GLU A 48 15.59 -30.74 -12.42
C GLU A 48 16.80 -30.47 -13.34
N VAL A 49 17.57 -31.51 -13.67
CA VAL A 49 18.65 -31.42 -14.66
C VAL A 49 18.18 -32.00 -15.98
N LEU A 50 18.14 -31.16 -17.01
CA LEU A 50 17.74 -31.51 -18.38
C LEU A 50 18.98 -31.78 -19.23
N ASP A 51 18.99 -32.93 -19.90
CA ASP A 51 20.05 -33.36 -20.82
C ASP A 51 21.48 -33.27 -20.24
N GLY A 52 21.62 -33.25 -18.90
CA GLY A 52 22.90 -33.10 -18.19
C GLY A 52 23.54 -31.70 -18.24
N GLU A 53 22.96 -30.76 -18.99
CA GLU A 53 23.57 -29.45 -19.28
C GLU A 53 22.77 -28.25 -18.78
N VAL A 54 21.45 -28.40 -18.56
CA VAL A 54 20.58 -27.30 -18.13
C VAL A 54 19.96 -27.64 -16.78
N LEU A 55 20.13 -26.77 -15.79
CA LEU A 55 19.45 -26.88 -14.51
C LEU A 55 18.18 -26.03 -14.54
N ARG A 56 17.03 -26.62 -14.29
CA ARG A 56 15.74 -25.95 -14.12
C ARG A 56 15.39 -25.88 -12.65
N LEU A 57 15.04 -24.68 -12.17
CA LEU A 57 14.66 -24.40 -10.79
C LEU A 57 13.34 -23.64 -10.74
N LYS A 58 12.53 -23.89 -9.71
CA LYS A 58 11.34 -23.10 -9.36
C LYS A 58 11.10 -23.21 -7.87
N ASP A 59 10.86 -22.10 -7.15
CA ASP A 59 10.60 -22.11 -5.69
C ASP A 59 11.69 -22.80 -4.84
N ALA A 60 12.90 -22.91 -5.40
CA ALA A 60 14.06 -23.53 -4.82
C ALA A 60 15.34 -22.84 -5.32
N PHE A 61 16.43 -23.05 -4.62
CA PHE A 61 17.76 -22.69 -5.09
C PHE A 61 18.75 -23.79 -4.78
N VAL A 62 19.89 -23.77 -5.47
CA VAL A 62 21.00 -24.69 -5.23
C VAL A 62 22.24 -23.91 -4.85
N SER A 63 23.01 -24.42 -3.89
CA SER A 63 24.31 -23.86 -3.52
C SER A 63 25.45 -24.77 -3.98
N ALA A 64 26.49 -24.20 -4.60
CA ALA A 64 27.68 -24.95 -5.02
C ALA A 64 28.68 -25.08 -3.85
N SER A 65 29.06 -26.32 -3.53
CA SER A 65 30.05 -26.59 -2.48
C SER A 65 31.48 -26.28 -2.95
N GLY A 66 32.35 -25.82 -2.05
CA GLY A 66 33.80 -25.68 -2.31
C GLY A 66 34.25 -24.46 -3.11
N HIS A 67 33.33 -23.54 -3.41
CA HIS A 67 33.57 -22.33 -4.21
C HIS A 67 33.43 -21.04 -3.38
N GLU A 68 33.91 -21.09 -2.14
CA GLU A 68 33.86 -20.01 -1.16
C GLU A 68 35.05 -19.06 -1.38
N HIS A 69 34.92 -18.17 -2.36
CA HIS A 69 35.96 -17.18 -2.69
C HIS A 69 35.61 -15.80 -2.16
N GLU A 70 36.60 -15.11 -1.58
CA GLU A 70 36.45 -13.72 -1.17
C GLU A 70 36.40 -12.76 -2.37
N ASN A 71 37.22 -13.03 -3.39
CA ASN A 71 37.31 -12.23 -4.61
C ASN A 71 37.08 -13.12 -5.83
N PHE A 72 35.95 -12.96 -6.52
CA PHE A 72 35.56 -13.84 -7.61
C PHE A 72 34.73 -13.16 -8.70
N GLU A 73 34.72 -13.80 -9.86
CA GLU A 73 33.74 -13.60 -10.92
C GLU A 73 32.91 -14.88 -11.08
N MET A 74 31.59 -14.72 -11.10
CA MET A 74 30.62 -15.74 -11.45
C MET A 74 29.94 -15.32 -12.76
N ARG A 75 29.88 -16.23 -13.73
CA ARG A 75 29.17 -16.03 -14.99
C ARG A 75 28.26 -17.21 -15.28
N PHE A 76 27.07 -16.95 -15.80
CA PHE A 76 26.15 -18.00 -16.24
C PHE A 76 25.17 -17.46 -17.28
N LYS A 77 24.55 -18.36 -18.03
CA LYS A 77 23.39 -18.04 -18.85
C LYS A 77 22.13 -18.53 -18.17
N ALA A 78 21.07 -17.72 -18.19
CA ALA A 78 19.78 -18.10 -17.65
C ALA A 78 18.61 -17.61 -18.49
N ARG A 79 17.45 -18.27 -18.37
CA ARG A 79 16.19 -17.83 -18.96
C ARG A 79 14.99 -18.29 -18.13
N ALA A 80 13.91 -17.54 -18.14
CA ALA A 80 12.59 -18.14 -17.94
C ALA A 80 12.22 -18.96 -19.20
N PRO A 81 11.72 -20.20 -19.10
CA PRO A 81 11.31 -20.99 -20.25
C PRO A 81 10.23 -20.31 -21.10
N LYS A 82 10.14 -20.69 -22.38
CA LYS A 82 9.06 -20.22 -23.26
C LYS A 82 7.72 -20.74 -22.75
N GLY A 83 6.84 -19.86 -22.28
CA GLY A 83 5.54 -20.21 -21.69
C GLY A 83 5.29 -19.61 -20.32
N GLU A 84 6.35 -19.16 -19.62
CA GLU A 84 6.22 -18.37 -18.40
C GLU A 84 5.57 -17.00 -18.70
N LYS A 85 4.92 -16.41 -17.69
CA LYS A 85 4.26 -15.09 -17.82
C LYS A 85 5.28 -13.94 -17.86
N GLU A 86 6.39 -14.12 -17.16
CA GLU A 86 7.41 -13.09 -16.96
C GLU A 86 8.81 -13.71 -16.87
N ALA A 87 9.85 -12.91 -17.12
CA ALA A 87 11.24 -13.35 -17.03
C ALA A 87 11.87 -12.87 -15.73
N MET A 88 11.79 -13.65 -14.65
CA MET A 88 12.43 -13.33 -13.37
C MET A 88 13.55 -14.30 -13.04
N ILE A 89 14.78 -13.89 -13.28
CA ILE A 89 15.98 -14.73 -13.13
C ILE A 89 16.70 -14.35 -11.84
N TRP A 90 16.85 -15.32 -10.94
CA TRP A 90 17.49 -15.13 -9.63
C TRP A 90 18.79 -15.91 -9.49
N ALA A 91 19.75 -15.37 -8.75
CA ALA A 91 20.95 -16.06 -8.31
C ALA A 91 21.55 -15.33 -7.11
N GLY A 92 22.62 -15.87 -6.53
CA GLY A 92 23.21 -15.32 -5.31
C GLY A 92 24.61 -15.80 -5.03
N PHE A 93 25.18 -15.33 -3.93
CA PHE A 93 26.52 -15.70 -3.48
C PHE A 93 26.69 -15.40 -1.98
N ALA A 94 27.84 -15.78 -1.43
CA ALA A 94 28.13 -15.72 0.01
C ALA A 94 27.07 -16.48 0.84
N PHE A 95 26.63 -17.63 0.33
CA PHE A 95 25.68 -18.48 1.02
C PHE A 95 26.33 -19.16 2.23
N ALA A 96 26.11 -18.62 3.42
CA ALA A 96 26.49 -19.28 4.67
C ALA A 96 25.34 -20.14 5.21
N ASP A 97 24.12 -19.61 5.12
CA ASP A 97 22.89 -20.32 5.41
C ASP A 97 21.71 -19.64 4.69
N ARG A 98 20.51 -20.22 4.84
CA ARG A 98 19.30 -19.66 4.21
C ARG A 98 18.99 -18.22 4.62
N GLN A 99 19.42 -17.78 5.80
CA GLN A 99 19.17 -16.43 6.29
C GLN A 99 20.28 -15.46 5.91
N THR A 100 21.44 -15.95 5.45
CA THR A 100 22.64 -15.14 5.24
C THR A 100 23.20 -15.38 3.84
N ARG A 101 22.87 -14.48 2.92
CA ARG A 101 23.30 -14.53 1.51
C ARG A 101 23.09 -13.20 0.79
N TYR A 102 23.82 -12.98 -0.30
CA TYR A 102 23.42 -12.02 -1.32
C TYR A 102 22.46 -12.67 -2.30
N ALA A 103 21.45 -11.93 -2.74
CA ALA A 103 20.56 -12.32 -3.81
C ALA A 103 20.45 -11.19 -4.84
N PHE A 104 20.51 -11.54 -6.11
CA PHE A 104 20.33 -10.61 -7.20
C PHE A 104 19.38 -11.19 -8.24
N ALA A 105 18.78 -10.31 -9.04
CA ALA A 105 17.90 -10.71 -10.12
C ALA A 105 18.02 -9.83 -11.36
N LEU A 106 17.73 -10.42 -12.52
CA LEU A 106 17.26 -9.73 -13.72
C LEU A 106 15.76 -9.96 -13.81
N ARG A 107 14.95 -8.90 -13.69
CA ARG A 107 13.50 -8.98 -13.60
C ARG A 107 12.86 -8.36 -14.83
N GLY A 108 11.98 -9.13 -15.46
CA GLY A 108 11.05 -8.79 -16.53
C GLY A 108 9.60 -8.87 -16.05
N GLY A 109 8.65 -8.71 -16.97
CA GLY A 109 7.22 -8.64 -16.65
C GLY A 109 6.79 -7.20 -16.38
N ASN A 110 6.25 -6.93 -15.19
CA ASN A 110 6.00 -5.54 -14.78
C ASN A 110 7.19 -4.89 -14.06
N ALA A 111 8.32 -5.59 -13.99
CA ALA A 111 9.60 -5.02 -13.58
C ALA A 111 10.54 -5.07 -14.79
N ASP A 112 11.31 -4.01 -15.03
CA ASP A 112 12.33 -3.95 -16.10
C ASP A 112 13.66 -3.51 -15.48
N ASP A 113 14.23 -4.34 -14.59
CA ASP A 113 15.37 -3.93 -13.77
C ASP A 113 16.33 -5.07 -13.37
N VAL A 114 17.50 -4.65 -12.89
CA VAL A 114 18.43 -5.46 -12.11
C VAL A 114 18.28 -5.09 -10.64
N TYR A 115 18.13 -6.12 -9.81
CA TYR A 115 17.90 -6.04 -8.38
C TYR A 115 19.07 -6.68 -7.62
N LEU A 116 19.49 -6.08 -6.50
CA LEU A 116 20.47 -6.67 -5.58
C LEU A 116 20.08 -6.38 -4.14
N CYS A 117 20.07 -7.42 -3.32
CA CYS A 117 19.88 -7.34 -1.88
C CYS A 117 20.80 -8.30 -1.12
N ARG A 118 20.80 -8.14 0.19
CA ARG A 118 21.46 -8.99 1.16
C ARG A 118 20.48 -9.41 2.22
N TYR A 119 20.37 -10.71 2.42
CA TYR A 119 19.64 -11.31 3.52
C TYR A 119 20.57 -11.59 4.69
N GLU A 120 20.09 -11.34 5.89
CA GLU A 120 20.72 -11.65 7.17
C GLU A 120 19.65 -12.05 8.21
N PRO A 121 20.03 -12.49 9.42
CA PRO A 121 19.05 -12.64 10.49
C PRO A 121 18.27 -11.33 10.74
N VAL A 122 16.96 -11.50 10.97
CA VAL A 122 15.93 -10.46 11.12
C VAL A 122 16.46 -9.14 11.69
N GLY A 123 16.26 -8.06 10.93
CA GLY A 123 16.61 -6.69 11.31
C GLY A 123 17.96 -6.21 10.77
N LYS A 124 18.68 -7.03 10.01
CA LYS A 124 19.98 -6.68 9.40
C LYS A 124 19.98 -6.70 7.87
N ASP A 125 18.97 -7.29 7.25
CA ASP A 125 18.77 -7.38 5.81
C ASP A 125 18.75 -5.99 5.16
N LYS A 126 19.25 -5.91 3.92
CA LYS A 126 19.35 -4.64 3.19
C LYS A 126 19.07 -4.83 1.72
N MET A 127 18.28 -3.92 1.16
CA MET A 127 18.29 -3.69 -0.29
C MET A 127 19.55 -2.89 -0.64
N LEU A 128 20.25 -3.30 -1.70
CA LEU A 128 21.55 -2.75 -2.05
C LEU A 128 21.57 -2.01 -3.39
N ALA A 129 20.79 -2.46 -4.37
CA ALA A 129 20.56 -1.73 -5.61
C ALA A 129 19.23 -2.09 -6.28
N LEU A 130 18.67 -1.13 -7.02
CA LEU A 130 17.62 -1.36 -8.00
C LEU A 130 17.89 -0.49 -9.23
N ARG A 131 18.04 -1.11 -10.40
CA ARG A 131 18.54 -0.42 -11.59
C ARG A 131 17.74 -0.79 -12.83
N PRO A 132 17.00 0.13 -13.47
CA PRO A 132 16.27 -0.19 -14.70
C PRO A 132 17.21 -0.61 -15.83
N VAL A 133 16.72 -1.50 -16.70
CA VAL A 133 17.39 -1.93 -17.92
C VAL A 133 16.74 -1.29 -19.16
N ALA A 134 17.52 -1.15 -20.23
CA ALA A 134 17.05 -0.48 -21.46
C ALA A 134 16.24 -1.38 -22.41
N PHE A 135 15.88 -2.58 -21.97
CA PHE A 135 15.11 -3.57 -22.72
C PHE A 135 14.16 -4.28 -21.75
N HIS A 136 13.09 -4.86 -22.29
CA HIS A 136 12.16 -5.68 -21.53
C HIS A 136 12.63 -7.15 -21.51
N PRO A 137 12.99 -7.74 -20.35
CA PRO A 137 13.31 -9.15 -20.28
C PRO A 137 12.09 -10.02 -20.60
N VAL A 138 12.23 -10.98 -21.51
CA VAL A 138 11.13 -11.82 -22.01
C VAL A 138 11.41 -13.31 -21.86
N PRO A 139 10.38 -14.12 -21.54
CA PRO A 139 10.50 -15.57 -21.51
C PRO A 139 11.03 -16.16 -22.83
N GLY A 140 11.81 -17.24 -22.73
CA GLY A 140 12.43 -17.95 -23.85
C GLY A 140 13.81 -17.43 -24.27
N THR A 141 14.19 -16.21 -23.87
CA THR A 141 15.49 -15.59 -24.20
C THR A 141 16.55 -15.94 -23.17
N TRP A 142 17.71 -16.43 -23.63
CA TRP A 142 18.88 -16.64 -22.78
C TRP A 142 19.62 -15.33 -22.52
N TYR A 143 19.76 -14.97 -21.25
CA TYR A 143 20.52 -13.82 -20.78
C TYR A 143 21.86 -14.30 -20.20
N ASP A 144 22.94 -13.62 -20.57
CA ASP A 144 24.29 -13.86 -20.05
C ASP A 144 24.56 -12.87 -18.92
N LEU A 145 24.78 -13.38 -17.71
CA LEU A 145 24.93 -12.61 -16.48
C LEU A 145 26.32 -12.81 -15.92
N ARG A 146 27.02 -11.70 -15.64
CA ARG A 146 28.35 -11.72 -15.03
C ARG A 146 28.35 -10.87 -13.76
N ILE A 147 28.75 -11.47 -12.65
CA ILE A 147 28.79 -10.87 -11.32
C ILE A 147 30.20 -10.97 -10.80
N THR A 148 30.73 -9.86 -10.31
CA THR A 148 32.06 -9.80 -9.68
C THR A 148 31.91 -9.30 -8.26
N HIS A 149 32.50 -9.99 -7.29
CA HIS A 149 32.61 -9.54 -5.91
C HIS A 149 34.09 -9.45 -5.52
N TRP A 150 34.53 -8.32 -4.98
CA TRP A 150 35.91 -8.14 -4.55
C TRP A 150 36.04 -7.08 -3.45
N ASN A 151 36.82 -7.35 -2.40
CA ASN A 151 37.11 -6.40 -1.31
C ASN A 151 35.85 -5.68 -0.78
N GLY A 152 34.73 -6.40 -0.63
CA GLY A 152 33.44 -5.85 -0.20
C GLY A 152 32.70 -4.99 -1.24
N LYS A 153 33.11 -5.02 -2.51
CA LYS A 153 32.44 -4.39 -3.65
C LYS A 153 31.77 -5.44 -4.51
N THR A 154 30.62 -5.10 -5.08
CA THR A 154 29.89 -5.98 -6.00
C THR A 154 29.58 -5.22 -7.28
N ALA A 155 29.77 -5.86 -8.43
CA ALA A 155 29.36 -5.32 -9.73
C ALA A 155 28.62 -6.36 -10.58
N ILE A 156 27.58 -5.92 -11.30
CA ILE A 156 26.72 -6.75 -12.15
C ILE A 156 26.77 -6.24 -13.59
N PHE A 157 26.97 -7.15 -14.54
CA PHE A 157 27.07 -6.89 -15.97
C PHE A 157 26.10 -7.79 -16.75
N LEU A 158 25.67 -7.32 -17.93
CA LEU A 158 24.97 -8.12 -18.91
C LEU A 158 25.90 -8.41 -20.09
N GLY A 159 26.04 -9.70 -20.43
CA GLY A 159 26.96 -10.18 -21.47
C GLY A 159 28.40 -9.72 -21.23
N ASP A 160 29.06 -9.30 -22.31
CA ASP A 160 30.46 -8.85 -22.29
C ASP A 160 30.60 -7.32 -22.16
N GLU A 161 29.58 -6.63 -21.60
CA GLU A 161 29.65 -5.19 -21.36
C GLU A 161 30.85 -4.82 -20.47
N LYS A 162 31.53 -3.72 -20.82
CA LYS A 162 32.69 -3.21 -20.06
C LYS A 162 32.29 -2.41 -18.83
N GLN A 163 31.15 -1.73 -18.89
CA GLN A 163 30.61 -0.93 -17.78
C GLN A 163 29.57 -1.76 -17.03
N PRO A 164 29.65 -1.86 -15.69
CA PRO A 164 28.62 -2.54 -14.91
C PRO A 164 27.32 -1.74 -14.88
N LEU A 165 26.19 -2.43 -14.82
CA LEU A 165 24.89 -1.82 -14.56
C LEU A 165 24.76 -1.37 -13.10
N VAL A 166 25.25 -2.20 -12.19
CA VAL A 166 25.27 -1.96 -10.74
C VAL A 166 26.71 -2.08 -10.28
N LYS A 167 27.18 -1.13 -9.46
CA LYS A 167 28.44 -1.22 -8.72
C LYS A 167 28.23 -0.60 -7.35
N ILE A 168 28.40 -1.40 -6.30
CA ILE A 168 28.20 -1.00 -4.91
C ILE A 168 29.42 -1.35 -4.07
N SER A 169 29.57 -0.68 -2.92
CA SER A 169 30.61 -0.96 -1.93
C SER A 169 29.98 -1.03 -0.54
N GLU A 170 30.25 -2.11 0.18
CA GLU A 170 29.77 -2.31 1.54
C GLU A 170 30.90 -2.09 2.56
N LYS A 171 30.54 -1.56 3.73
CA LYS A 171 31.50 -1.38 4.83
C LYS A 171 31.77 -2.70 5.58
N GLU A 172 30.75 -3.55 5.69
CA GLU A 172 30.77 -4.80 6.44
C GLU A 172 30.21 -5.92 5.55
N PRO A 173 30.93 -6.39 4.52
CA PRO A 173 30.42 -7.42 3.61
C PRO A 173 30.15 -8.75 4.33
N LEU A 174 29.33 -9.61 3.73
CA LEU A 174 29.19 -10.98 4.22
C LEU A 174 30.50 -11.74 4.11
N SER A 175 30.69 -12.72 5.00
CA SER A 175 31.80 -13.66 4.88
C SER A 175 31.67 -14.49 3.59
N PRO A 176 32.79 -14.93 2.98
CA PRO A 176 32.74 -15.83 1.84
C PRO A 176 31.89 -17.07 2.14
N GLY A 177 31.15 -17.52 1.13
CA GLY A 177 30.19 -18.62 1.21
C GLY A 177 29.89 -19.16 -0.19
N GLY A 178 29.01 -20.15 -0.31
CA GLY A 178 28.69 -20.77 -1.59
C GLY A 178 28.04 -19.81 -2.60
N ILE A 179 28.20 -20.10 -3.90
CA ILE A 179 27.42 -19.45 -4.97
C ILE A 179 26.05 -20.12 -5.12
N ILE A 180 25.05 -19.35 -5.55
CA ILE A 180 23.66 -19.79 -5.62
C ILE A 180 23.11 -19.60 -7.03
N LEU A 181 22.38 -20.61 -7.51
CA LEU A 181 21.47 -20.49 -8.66
C LEU A 181 20.03 -20.69 -8.20
N GLY A 182 19.09 -19.91 -8.74
CA GLY A 182 17.69 -19.97 -8.35
C GLY A 182 17.34 -19.05 -7.19
N GLY A 183 16.23 -19.36 -6.53
CA GLY A 183 15.69 -18.62 -5.38
C GLY A 183 14.36 -17.94 -5.66
N GLY A 184 14.05 -17.71 -6.94
CA GLY A 184 12.78 -17.13 -7.40
C GLY A 184 11.64 -18.13 -7.55
N TYR A 185 10.42 -17.60 -7.56
CA TYR A 185 9.17 -18.35 -7.73
C TYR A 185 8.80 -18.65 -9.19
N VAL A 186 9.44 -17.97 -10.14
CA VAL A 186 9.28 -18.23 -11.58
C VAL A 186 10.28 -19.30 -12.03
N THR A 187 9.81 -20.25 -12.83
CA THR A 187 10.67 -21.30 -13.39
C THR A 187 11.83 -20.67 -14.15
N THR A 188 13.07 -21.06 -13.83
CA THR A 188 14.28 -20.55 -14.47
C THR A 188 15.22 -21.69 -14.85
N GLU A 189 15.74 -21.63 -16.07
CA GLU A 189 16.75 -22.55 -16.60
C GLU A 189 18.13 -21.88 -16.60
N TYR A 190 19.16 -22.61 -16.17
CA TYR A 190 20.55 -22.15 -16.05
C TYR A 190 21.48 -23.06 -16.85
N ARG A 191 22.53 -22.51 -17.45
CA ARG A 191 23.62 -23.24 -18.11
C ARG A 191 24.90 -22.41 -18.17
N ASP A 192 25.98 -23.04 -18.65
CA ASP A 192 27.28 -22.39 -18.85
C ASP A 192 27.80 -21.67 -17.59
N VAL A 193 27.66 -22.30 -16.42
CA VAL A 193 28.06 -21.70 -15.13
C VAL A 193 29.57 -21.81 -14.96
N THR A 194 30.22 -20.68 -14.74
CA THR A 194 31.66 -20.60 -14.47
C THR A 194 31.96 -19.73 -13.27
N VAL A 195 32.93 -20.13 -12.46
CA VAL A 195 33.46 -19.35 -11.34
C VAL A 195 34.97 -19.23 -11.49
N LYS A 196 35.51 -18.03 -11.31
CA LYS A 196 36.97 -17.80 -11.27
C LYS A 196 37.34 -16.86 -10.14
N ALA A 197 38.52 -17.06 -9.56
CA ALA A 197 39.12 -16.09 -8.64
C ALA A 197 39.60 -14.85 -9.43
N LEU A 198 39.45 -13.66 -8.85
CA LEU A 198 39.91 -12.42 -9.50
C LEU A 198 41.40 -12.14 -9.24
N SER A 199 42.13 -11.77 -10.30
CA SER A 199 43.50 -11.27 -10.20
C SER A 199 43.56 -9.82 -9.71
N ALA A 200 44.72 -9.39 -9.21
CA ALA A 200 44.94 -7.99 -8.79
C ALA A 200 44.70 -6.97 -9.91
N SER A 201 45.09 -7.31 -11.14
CA SER A 201 44.84 -6.46 -12.32
C SER A 201 43.36 -6.35 -12.67
N GLU A 202 42.59 -7.43 -12.55
CA GLU A 202 41.14 -7.40 -12.80
C GLU A 202 40.42 -6.57 -11.74
N MET A 203 40.78 -6.73 -10.45
CA MET A 203 40.23 -5.92 -9.37
C MET A 203 40.54 -4.42 -9.57
N SER A 204 41.76 -4.07 -9.99
CA SER A 204 42.12 -2.69 -10.30
C SER A 204 41.33 -2.13 -11.50
N ALA A 205 41.09 -2.94 -12.54
CA ALA A 205 40.23 -2.54 -13.66
C ALA A 205 38.77 -2.32 -13.22
N LEU A 206 38.24 -3.21 -12.38
CA LEU A 206 36.89 -3.09 -11.80
C LEU A 206 36.76 -1.85 -10.92
N ASP A 207 37.79 -1.49 -10.14
CA ASP A 207 37.81 -0.28 -9.32
C ASP A 207 37.66 0.99 -10.18
N ASN A 208 38.31 1.01 -11.35
CA ASN A 208 38.24 2.12 -12.30
C ASN A 208 37.01 2.11 -13.23
N ALA A 209 36.22 1.03 -13.24
CA ALA A 209 35.04 0.93 -14.09
C ALA A 209 33.91 1.86 -13.59
N GLU A 210 33.42 2.72 -14.47
CA GLU A 210 32.25 3.56 -14.23
C GLU A 210 30.95 2.78 -14.47
N THR A 211 29.93 3.04 -13.64
CA THR A 211 28.60 2.46 -13.85
C THR A 211 27.96 3.01 -15.12
N LYS A 212 27.23 2.14 -15.82
CA LYS A 212 26.51 2.53 -17.03
C LYS A 212 25.49 3.63 -16.70
N PRO A 213 25.52 4.79 -17.40
CA PRO A 213 24.56 5.86 -17.16
C PRO A 213 23.14 5.40 -17.51
N LEU A 214 22.14 6.00 -16.85
CA LEU A 214 20.74 5.76 -17.22
C LEU A 214 20.47 6.24 -18.65
N PRO A 215 19.54 5.62 -19.38
CA PRO A 215 19.06 6.15 -20.65
C PRO A 215 18.60 7.61 -20.52
N GLY A 216 19.06 8.48 -21.43
CA GLY A 216 18.70 9.89 -21.44
C GLY A 216 19.26 10.61 -22.66
N LEU A 217 18.64 11.74 -23.03
CA LEU A 217 19.11 12.53 -24.16
C LEU A 217 20.42 13.25 -23.81
N THR A 218 21.43 13.09 -24.66
CA THR A 218 22.65 13.93 -24.66
C THR A 218 22.31 15.40 -24.90
N ALA A 219 23.22 16.31 -24.55
CA ALA A 219 23.04 17.75 -24.78
C ALA A 219 22.70 18.08 -26.25
N SER A 220 23.37 17.44 -27.21
CA SER A 220 23.11 17.62 -28.64
C SER A 220 21.73 17.11 -29.06
N GLN A 221 21.28 15.98 -28.49
CA GLN A 221 19.93 15.47 -28.75
C GLN A 221 18.84 16.36 -28.12
N LYS A 222 19.08 16.91 -26.92
CA LYS A 222 18.20 17.89 -26.27
C LYS A 222 18.05 19.15 -27.12
N GLU A 223 19.15 19.65 -27.67
CA GLU A 223 19.15 20.83 -28.53
C GLU A 223 18.40 20.59 -29.86
N ALA A 224 18.63 19.45 -30.51
CA ALA A 224 17.89 19.08 -31.72
C ALA A 224 16.38 18.94 -31.45
N LYS A 225 16.01 18.34 -30.31
CA LYS A 225 14.62 18.23 -29.86
C LYS A 225 13.99 19.60 -29.61
N ARG A 226 14.71 20.52 -28.96
CA ARG A 226 14.25 21.90 -28.71
C ARG A 226 13.89 22.61 -30.02
N LYS A 227 14.82 22.65 -30.98
CA LYS A 227 14.58 23.28 -32.29
C LYS A 227 13.36 22.69 -33.00
N LYS A 228 13.22 21.36 -32.97
CA LYS A 228 12.07 20.64 -33.56
C LYS A 228 10.74 21.01 -32.88
N GLN A 229 10.71 21.05 -31.54
CA GLN A 229 9.51 21.42 -30.78
C GLN A 229 9.14 22.88 -31.01
N ARG A 230 10.11 23.79 -30.93
CA ARG A 230 9.90 25.23 -31.14
C ARG A 230 9.40 25.54 -32.56
N ALA A 231 9.90 24.84 -33.57
CA ALA A 231 9.41 24.97 -34.95
C ALA A 231 7.95 24.49 -35.13
N LYS A 232 7.45 23.62 -34.25
CA LYS A 232 6.05 23.14 -34.25
C LYS A 232 5.10 24.04 -33.47
N TYR A 233 5.61 24.86 -32.55
CA TYR A 233 4.79 25.78 -31.76
C TYR A 233 3.99 26.74 -32.65
N ARG A 234 2.72 26.99 -32.30
CA ARG A 234 1.82 27.90 -33.00
C ARG A 234 1.03 28.73 -31.99
N ALA A 235 0.71 29.97 -32.37
CA ALA A 235 -0.19 30.81 -31.59
C ALA A 235 -1.62 30.24 -31.61
N LYS A 236 -2.32 30.31 -30.47
CA LYS A 236 -3.72 29.87 -30.35
C LYS A 236 -4.66 30.92 -30.94
N SER A 237 -5.46 30.55 -31.92
CA SER A 237 -6.48 31.44 -32.46
C SER A 237 -7.72 31.45 -31.57
N ILE A 238 -8.13 32.65 -31.14
CA ILE A 238 -9.31 32.88 -30.30
C ILE A 238 -10.51 33.10 -31.23
N ARG A 239 -11.58 32.31 -31.02
CA ARG A 239 -12.85 32.50 -31.72
C ARG A 239 -13.85 32.99 -30.69
N VAL A 240 -14.40 34.18 -30.92
CA VAL A 240 -15.35 34.81 -29.98
C VAL A 240 -16.75 34.74 -30.56
N ASN A 241 -17.69 34.22 -29.77
CA ASN A 241 -19.09 34.36 -30.08
C ASN A 241 -19.52 35.80 -29.76
N THR A 242 -19.92 36.57 -30.78
CA THR A 242 -20.37 37.96 -30.57
C THR A 242 -21.66 38.03 -29.77
N LYS A 243 -22.44 36.95 -29.69
CA LYS A 243 -23.70 36.85 -28.93
C LYS A 243 -23.51 35.96 -27.69
N GLY A 244 -23.27 36.58 -26.53
CA GLY A 244 -23.13 35.86 -25.26
C GLY A 244 -21.70 35.47 -24.87
N ARG A 245 -21.59 34.52 -23.94
CA ARG A 245 -20.33 34.01 -23.37
C ARG A 245 -19.57 33.09 -24.33
N THR A 246 -18.25 33.12 -24.22
CA THR A 246 -17.31 32.18 -24.83
C THR A 246 -16.26 31.77 -23.81
N GLU A 247 -16.06 30.47 -23.61
CA GLU A 247 -14.99 29.92 -22.77
C GLU A 247 -14.01 29.15 -23.66
N ILE A 248 -12.72 29.45 -23.55
CA ILE A 248 -11.69 28.93 -24.47
C ILE A 248 -10.52 28.40 -23.64
N SER A 249 -10.27 27.09 -23.71
CA SER A 249 -9.06 26.50 -23.13
C SER A 249 -7.79 27.02 -23.84
N LEU A 250 -6.82 27.41 -23.04
CA LEU A 250 -5.45 27.73 -23.42
C LEU A 250 -4.48 26.57 -23.16
N ASP A 251 -4.99 25.37 -22.86
CA ASP A 251 -4.16 24.19 -22.63
C ASP A 251 -3.44 23.76 -23.93
N GLY A 252 -2.37 23.00 -23.75
CA GLY A 252 -1.47 22.49 -24.76
C GLY A 252 -0.07 23.05 -24.63
N ASN A 253 0.61 23.23 -25.76
CA ASN A 253 2.01 23.62 -25.79
C ASN A 253 2.20 25.12 -25.53
N TRP A 254 2.95 25.47 -24.49
CA TRP A 254 3.43 26.81 -24.18
C TRP A 254 4.93 26.90 -24.41
N LEU A 255 5.43 28.09 -24.75
CA LEU A 255 6.85 28.36 -24.73
C LEU A 255 7.32 28.44 -23.27
N PHE A 256 8.47 27.87 -22.97
CA PHE A 256 8.98 27.71 -21.61
C PHE A 256 10.45 28.10 -21.52
N MET A 257 10.83 28.79 -20.45
CA MET A 257 12.21 29.14 -20.13
C MET A 257 12.46 29.07 -18.62
N PRO A 258 13.37 28.20 -18.13
CA PRO A 258 13.80 28.22 -16.74
C PRO A 258 14.39 29.58 -16.33
N GLU A 259 14.20 30.00 -15.07
CA GLU A 259 14.70 31.29 -14.60
C GLU A 259 16.21 31.47 -14.75
N TYR A 260 17.00 30.39 -14.64
CA TYR A 260 18.47 30.47 -14.78
C TYR A 260 18.94 30.83 -16.19
N ASP A 261 18.10 30.65 -17.21
CA ASP A 261 18.35 31.02 -18.62
C ASP A 261 17.39 32.12 -19.11
N ALA A 262 16.52 32.66 -18.24
CA ALA A 262 15.48 33.57 -18.65
C ALA A 262 16.03 34.98 -19.02
N PRO A 263 15.56 35.59 -20.12
CA PRO A 263 15.94 36.95 -20.44
C PRO A 263 15.35 37.94 -19.44
N ALA A 264 16.03 39.06 -19.21
CA ALA A 264 15.64 40.06 -18.21
C ALA A 264 14.23 40.66 -18.44
N LYS A 265 13.72 40.60 -19.68
CA LYS A 265 12.39 41.13 -20.07
C LYS A 265 11.52 40.06 -20.74
N ALA A 266 11.51 38.84 -20.21
CA ALA A 266 10.74 37.70 -20.73
C ALA A 266 9.23 37.99 -20.97
N GLN A 267 8.64 38.92 -20.23
CA GLN A 267 7.26 39.37 -20.38
C GLN A 267 7.00 40.24 -21.62
N ASN A 268 8.04 40.79 -22.25
CA ASN A 268 7.89 41.76 -23.33
C ASN A 268 7.64 41.08 -24.70
N PRO A 269 6.60 41.45 -25.46
CA PRO A 269 6.35 40.93 -26.82
C PRO A 269 7.51 41.08 -27.81
N SER A 270 8.39 42.08 -27.63
CA SER A 270 9.55 42.28 -28.51
C SER A 270 10.72 41.32 -28.22
N GLU A 271 10.73 40.67 -27.06
CA GLU A 271 11.79 39.73 -26.69
C GLU A 271 11.72 38.50 -27.59
N ALA A 272 12.85 38.12 -28.19
CA ALA A 272 12.94 36.96 -29.05
C ALA A 272 12.62 35.68 -28.26
N ASP A 273 11.96 34.72 -28.91
CA ASP A 273 11.58 33.45 -28.30
C ASP A 273 11.96 32.23 -29.14
N ASN A 274 12.86 32.40 -30.12
CA ASN A 274 13.27 31.36 -31.07
C ASN A 274 14.05 30.20 -30.42
N ASP A 275 14.62 30.46 -29.25
CA ASP A 275 15.44 29.55 -28.45
C ASP A 275 14.69 29.02 -27.22
N TRP A 276 13.42 29.39 -27.04
CA TRP A 276 12.61 28.89 -25.93
C TRP A 276 12.31 27.39 -26.09
N HIS A 277 12.22 26.72 -24.94
CA HIS A 277 11.73 25.35 -24.86
C HIS A 277 10.21 25.31 -25.08
N VAL A 278 9.65 24.11 -25.20
CA VAL A 278 8.20 23.90 -25.26
C VAL A 278 7.79 22.96 -24.14
N MET A 279 6.81 23.37 -23.36
CA MET A 279 6.25 22.61 -22.26
C MET A 279 4.73 22.49 -22.43
N GLU A 280 4.20 21.32 -22.11
CA GLU A 280 2.75 21.09 -22.05
C GLU A 280 2.17 21.70 -20.78
N VAL A 281 1.08 22.44 -20.92
CA VAL A 281 0.26 23.02 -19.86
C VAL A 281 -1.15 22.47 -20.01
N PRO A 282 -1.77 21.90 -18.97
CA PRO A 282 -1.24 21.77 -17.61
C PRO A 282 -0.11 20.74 -17.46
N GLY A 283 0.87 21.04 -16.60
CA GLY A 283 1.97 20.14 -16.28
C GLY A 283 2.96 20.69 -15.26
N PHE A 284 3.62 19.77 -14.53
CA PHE A 284 4.77 20.08 -13.68
C PHE A 284 6.08 19.91 -14.46
N TRP A 285 7.03 20.83 -14.28
CA TRP A 285 8.39 20.67 -14.82
C TRP A 285 9.26 19.73 -13.98
N THR A 286 8.78 19.35 -12.79
CA THR A 286 9.38 18.35 -11.92
C THR A 286 8.57 17.04 -11.95
N PRO A 287 9.15 15.92 -11.46
CA PRO A 287 8.43 14.65 -11.34
C PRO A 287 7.15 14.79 -10.51
N LYS A 288 6.05 14.21 -11.00
CA LYS A 288 4.77 14.16 -10.30
C LYS A 288 4.79 13.01 -9.30
N GLY A 289 4.29 13.24 -8.09
CA GLY A 289 4.02 12.15 -7.17
C GLY A 289 3.83 12.62 -5.74
N ASN A 290 3.10 11.81 -4.97
CA ASN A 290 2.94 12.00 -3.54
C ASN A 290 3.99 11.20 -2.76
N TRP A 291 3.93 11.30 -1.44
CA TRP A 291 4.82 10.55 -0.56
C TRP A 291 4.83 9.04 -0.80
N MET A 292 3.71 8.37 -1.13
CA MET A 292 3.70 6.91 -1.34
C MET A 292 4.45 6.47 -2.60
N HIS A 293 4.39 7.26 -3.67
CA HIS A 293 5.04 6.90 -4.95
C HIS A 293 6.49 7.38 -5.01
N MET A 294 6.79 8.47 -4.31
CA MET A 294 8.08 9.16 -4.36
C MET A 294 8.78 9.21 -3.00
N GLU A 295 8.44 8.29 -2.08
CA GLU A 295 9.05 8.27 -0.74
C GLU A 295 10.55 8.03 -0.82
N LYS A 296 11.29 8.67 0.09
CA LYS A 296 12.68 8.36 0.38
C LYS A 296 12.73 7.69 1.75
N ALA A 297 13.13 6.43 1.83
CA ALA A 297 13.31 5.73 3.10
C ALA A 297 14.79 5.51 3.41
N GLY A 298 15.47 6.56 3.87
CA GLY A 298 16.80 6.48 4.48
C GLY A 298 17.84 5.72 3.64
N HIS A 299 18.17 4.49 4.08
CA HIS A 299 19.27 3.66 3.55
C HIS A 299 18.90 2.87 2.28
N MET A 300 17.68 3.03 1.75
CA MET A 300 17.28 2.36 0.52
C MET A 300 18.02 2.96 -0.70
N PRO A 301 18.59 2.12 -1.57
CA PRO A 301 19.34 2.59 -2.74
C PRO A 301 18.43 3.38 -3.69
N ASP A 302 18.96 4.46 -4.26
CA ASP A 302 18.32 5.30 -5.28
C ASP A 302 16.87 5.77 -4.96
N ASN A 303 16.51 5.73 -3.68
CA ASN A 303 15.19 6.07 -3.12
C ASN A 303 14.03 5.18 -3.62
N HIS A 304 14.24 3.86 -3.78
CA HIS A 304 13.20 2.90 -4.19
C HIS A 304 12.34 2.36 -3.04
N SER A 305 11.69 3.26 -2.29
CA SER A 305 10.87 2.89 -1.13
C SER A 305 9.36 2.99 -1.32
N GLY A 306 8.91 3.52 -2.46
CA GLY A 306 7.49 3.75 -2.73
C GLY A 306 6.71 2.50 -3.18
N VAL A 307 5.43 2.72 -3.50
CA VAL A 307 4.49 1.67 -3.94
C VAL A 307 4.59 1.35 -5.44
N SER A 308 5.21 2.21 -6.27
CA SER A 308 5.42 1.97 -7.71
C SER A 308 6.74 2.55 -8.20
N ASP A 309 7.66 1.68 -8.59
CA ASP A 309 8.91 2.04 -9.26
C ASP A 309 8.68 2.44 -10.71
N ASN A 310 7.77 1.77 -11.42
CA ASN A 310 7.51 2.07 -12.83
C ASN A 310 6.97 3.48 -13.01
N TYR A 311 6.03 3.90 -12.16
CA TYR A 311 5.54 5.28 -12.18
C TYR A 311 6.68 6.27 -11.93
N ARG A 312 7.49 5.99 -10.91
CA ARG A 312 8.66 6.81 -10.55
C ARG A 312 9.63 6.92 -11.72
N GLN A 313 9.94 5.82 -12.40
CA GLN A 313 10.82 5.78 -13.57
C GLN A 313 10.23 6.58 -14.73
N LYS A 314 8.94 6.37 -15.05
CA LYS A 314 8.21 7.13 -16.08
C LYS A 314 8.31 8.64 -15.85
N GLU A 315 8.14 9.08 -14.61
CA GLU A 315 8.23 10.51 -14.26
C GLU A 315 9.66 11.06 -14.30
N LEU A 316 10.66 10.26 -13.90
CA LEU A 316 12.07 10.62 -14.08
C LEU A 316 12.46 10.71 -15.56
N GLU A 317 12.01 9.77 -16.38
CA GLU A 317 12.27 9.78 -17.82
C GLU A 317 11.57 10.95 -18.51
N ARG A 318 10.31 11.22 -18.17
CA ARG A 318 9.56 12.39 -18.67
C ARG A 318 10.36 13.67 -18.43
N CYS A 319 10.84 13.87 -17.21
CA CYS A 319 11.61 15.05 -16.82
C CYS A 319 13.04 15.04 -17.41
N GLY A 320 13.73 13.91 -17.39
CA GLY A 320 15.07 13.75 -17.97
C GLY A 320 15.11 14.01 -19.47
N ASN A 321 14.01 13.71 -20.16
CA ASN A 321 13.80 13.96 -21.58
C ASN A 321 13.43 15.41 -21.92
N TYR A 322 13.32 16.31 -20.94
CA TYR A 322 13.21 17.74 -21.22
C TYR A 322 14.45 18.28 -21.90
N THR A 323 14.24 19.34 -22.67
CA THR A 323 15.29 20.04 -23.42
C THR A 323 16.09 21.02 -22.55
N PHE A 324 15.77 21.09 -21.25
CA PHE A 324 16.43 21.90 -20.23
C PHE A 324 16.77 21.02 -19.01
N ASP A 325 17.52 21.58 -18.06
CA ASP A 325 17.82 20.92 -16.79
C ASP A 325 16.73 21.25 -15.76
N TYR A 326 15.82 20.31 -15.54
CA TYR A 326 14.69 20.50 -14.63
C TYR A 326 15.11 20.53 -13.15
N GLN A 327 16.26 19.93 -12.80
CA GLN A 327 16.72 19.86 -11.41
C GLN A 327 17.22 21.22 -10.90
N LYS A 328 17.66 22.09 -11.82
CA LYS A 328 18.09 23.47 -11.52
C LYS A 328 16.94 24.49 -11.53
N ALA A 329 15.75 24.12 -12.01
CA ALA A 329 14.65 25.05 -12.21
C ALA A 329 13.86 25.27 -10.90
N THR A 330 14.17 26.36 -10.18
CA THR A 330 13.40 26.83 -9.01
C THR A 330 12.22 27.72 -9.38
N GLY A 331 12.22 28.23 -10.61
CA GLY A 331 11.17 29.02 -11.23
C GLY A 331 11.32 29.02 -12.75
N ALA A 332 10.28 29.45 -13.46
CA ALA A 332 10.27 29.49 -14.91
C ALA A 332 9.31 30.55 -15.47
N TRP A 333 9.61 31.00 -16.68
CA TRP A 333 8.74 31.80 -17.51
C TRP A 333 8.01 30.94 -18.53
N TYR A 334 6.72 31.22 -18.68
CA TYR A 334 5.85 30.67 -19.71
C TYR A 334 5.41 31.79 -20.64
N ARG A 335 5.39 31.53 -21.94
CA ARG A 335 4.83 32.43 -22.96
C ARG A 335 3.82 31.69 -23.83
N HIS A 336 2.67 32.30 -24.05
CA HIS A 336 1.68 31.80 -24.99
C HIS A 336 1.13 32.94 -25.85
N TRP A 337 1.33 32.80 -27.15
CA TRP A 337 0.81 33.70 -28.15
C TRP A 337 -0.63 33.34 -28.49
N VAL A 338 -1.51 34.33 -28.47
CA VAL A 338 -2.92 34.19 -28.84
C VAL A 338 -3.28 35.22 -29.92
N ASN A 339 -4.12 34.82 -30.88
CA ASN A 339 -4.65 35.71 -31.91
C ASN A 339 -6.10 36.06 -31.58
N VAL A 340 -6.34 37.29 -31.15
CA VAL A 340 -7.65 37.84 -30.82
C VAL A 340 -8.28 38.44 -32.10
N PRO A 341 -9.57 38.17 -32.40
CA PRO A 341 -10.21 38.71 -33.59
C PRO A 341 -10.31 40.24 -33.53
N LYS A 342 -10.40 40.90 -34.69
CA LYS A 342 -10.40 42.37 -34.79
C LYS A 342 -11.54 43.05 -34.04
N ASN A 343 -12.67 42.37 -33.87
CA ASN A 343 -13.83 42.89 -33.17
C ASN A 343 -14.32 41.84 -32.16
N ILE A 344 -14.20 42.17 -30.87
CA ILE A 344 -14.82 41.42 -29.77
C ILE A 344 -15.98 42.20 -29.12
N GLY A 345 -16.39 43.33 -29.71
CA GLY A 345 -17.43 44.21 -29.18
C GLY A 345 -17.06 44.85 -27.84
N ASN A 346 -18.07 45.18 -27.03
CA ASN A 346 -17.91 45.67 -25.64
C ASN A 346 -17.78 44.51 -24.64
N LYS A 347 -17.14 43.41 -25.04
CA LYS A 347 -17.01 42.22 -24.17
C LYS A 347 -15.96 42.44 -23.10
N ARG A 348 -16.03 41.63 -22.05
CA ARG A 348 -15.06 41.52 -20.97
C ARG A 348 -14.32 40.21 -21.11
N VAL A 349 -13.01 40.23 -20.90
CA VAL A 349 -12.14 39.06 -20.98
C VAL A 349 -11.49 38.82 -19.62
N LYS A 350 -11.75 37.65 -19.04
CA LYS A 350 -11.06 37.15 -17.84
C LYS A 350 -10.09 36.05 -18.26
N LEU A 351 -8.83 36.17 -17.87
CA LEU A 351 -7.85 35.08 -17.92
C LEU A 351 -7.96 34.31 -16.61
N TYR A 352 -8.24 33.02 -16.68
CA TYR A 352 -8.55 32.17 -15.53
C TYR A 352 -7.60 30.98 -15.47
N PHE A 353 -7.07 30.72 -14.28
CA PHE A 353 -6.19 29.60 -13.97
C PHE A 353 -6.86 28.75 -12.91
N GLU A 354 -6.98 27.45 -13.16
CA GLU A 354 -7.54 26.55 -12.16
C GLU A 354 -6.58 26.31 -10.99
N ALA A 355 -5.27 26.27 -11.23
CA ALA A 355 -4.23 26.23 -10.20
C ALA A 355 -2.81 26.39 -10.80
N VAL A 356 -1.87 26.93 -10.00
CA VAL A 356 -0.43 27.01 -10.32
C VAL A 356 0.38 26.58 -9.11
N SER A 357 1.51 25.90 -9.31
CA SER A 357 2.45 25.52 -8.26
C SER A 357 3.69 26.42 -8.35
N LYS A 358 3.90 27.38 -7.45
CA LYS A 358 2.98 27.81 -6.36
C LYS A 358 2.76 29.32 -6.28
N ILE A 359 3.56 30.10 -7.00
CA ILE A 359 3.41 31.55 -7.09
C ILE A 359 3.39 31.90 -8.56
N ALA A 360 2.42 32.71 -8.97
CA ALA A 360 2.29 33.16 -10.34
C ALA A 360 2.26 34.69 -10.39
N SER A 361 3.07 35.27 -11.25
CA SER A 361 2.90 36.64 -11.71
C SER A 361 2.51 36.60 -13.19
N VAL A 362 1.47 37.34 -13.57
CA VAL A 362 0.87 37.24 -14.91
C VAL A 362 0.97 38.58 -15.64
N TRP A 363 1.33 38.53 -16.91
CA TRP A 363 1.40 39.68 -17.83
C TRP A 363 0.67 39.41 -19.12
N VAL A 364 0.11 40.47 -19.69
CA VAL A 364 -0.44 40.48 -21.05
C VAL A 364 0.20 41.63 -21.80
N ASN A 365 0.83 41.33 -22.94
CA ASN A 365 1.55 42.29 -23.77
C ASN A 365 2.59 43.14 -23.00
N GLY A 366 3.27 42.55 -22.01
CA GLY A 366 4.27 43.22 -21.18
C GLY A 366 3.70 44.02 -20.01
N GLN A 367 2.38 44.19 -19.92
CA GLN A 367 1.70 44.86 -18.80
C GLN A 367 1.25 43.84 -17.76
N LYS A 368 1.44 44.16 -16.47
CA LYS A 368 1.14 43.24 -15.36
C LYS A 368 -0.37 43.14 -15.16
N ALA A 369 -0.91 41.93 -15.17
CA ALA A 369 -2.30 41.63 -14.88
C ALA A 369 -2.54 41.39 -13.38
N GLY A 370 -1.61 40.70 -12.70
CA GLY A 370 -1.69 40.46 -11.26
C GLY A 370 -0.73 39.39 -10.76
N ASP A 371 -0.82 39.11 -9.46
CA ASP A 371 -0.09 38.06 -8.76
C ASP A 371 -1.06 37.10 -8.09
N HIS A 372 -0.65 35.84 -7.93
CA HIS A 372 -1.33 34.83 -7.15
C HIS A 372 -0.32 34.08 -6.30
N VAL A 373 -0.74 33.72 -5.10
CA VAL A 373 -0.02 32.78 -4.27
C VAL A 373 -0.94 31.71 -3.71
N GLY A 374 -0.52 30.46 -3.86
CA GLY A 374 -1.30 29.28 -3.51
C GLY A 374 -1.04 28.18 -4.54
N MET A 375 -1.23 26.92 -4.14
CA MET A 375 -1.00 25.77 -5.02
C MET A 375 -2.31 25.22 -5.61
N PHE A 376 -3.44 25.34 -4.92
CA PHE A 376 -4.68 24.63 -5.21
C PHE A 376 -5.86 25.53 -5.58
N GLY A 377 -5.92 26.73 -5.00
CA GLY A 377 -7.00 27.69 -5.27
C GLY A 377 -6.98 28.21 -6.70
N ASP A 378 -8.17 28.43 -7.26
CA ASP A 378 -8.32 29.05 -8.57
C ASP A 378 -8.16 30.58 -8.49
N PHE A 379 -7.75 31.21 -9.59
CA PHE A 379 -7.63 32.66 -9.67
C PHE A 379 -7.82 33.17 -11.10
N GLY A 380 -8.11 34.46 -11.24
CA GLY A 380 -8.17 35.08 -12.56
C GLY A 380 -8.21 36.59 -12.55
N PHE A 381 -7.84 37.17 -13.68
CA PHE A 381 -7.66 38.61 -13.85
C PHE A 381 -8.50 39.11 -15.03
N ASN A 382 -9.10 40.29 -14.89
CA ASN A 382 -9.67 41.01 -16.03
C ASN A 382 -8.52 41.52 -16.90
N VAL A 383 -8.46 41.06 -18.15
CA VAL A 383 -7.40 41.39 -19.12
C VAL A 383 -7.94 42.12 -20.34
N THR A 384 -9.18 42.62 -20.28
CA THR A 384 -9.88 43.27 -21.39
C THR A 384 -9.03 44.38 -22.02
N ASP A 385 -8.54 45.30 -21.18
CA ASP A 385 -7.79 46.48 -21.64
C ASP A 385 -6.31 46.19 -21.95
N LEU A 386 -5.83 44.99 -21.58
CA LEU A 386 -4.46 44.56 -21.86
C LEU A 386 -4.33 43.86 -23.21
N LEU A 387 -5.45 43.41 -23.79
CA LEU A 387 -5.51 42.75 -25.09
C LEU A 387 -5.72 43.76 -26.22
N LYS A 388 -5.19 43.42 -27.40
CA LYS A 388 -5.37 44.17 -28.64
C LYS A 388 -5.85 43.26 -29.78
N PRO A 389 -6.49 43.79 -30.83
CA PRO A 389 -6.73 43.05 -32.07
C PRO A 389 -5.47 42.36 -32.61
N GLY A 390 -5.61 41.11 -33.06
CA GLY A 390 -4.53 40.33 -33.64
C GLY A 390 -3.66 39.63 -32.59
N LYS A 391 -2.34 39.67 -32.78
CA LYS A 391 -1.39 38.88 -32.00
C LYS A 391 -1.15 39.50 -30.61
N ASN A 392 -1.32 38.69 -29.57
CA ASN A 392 -1.11 39.04 -28.16
C ASN A 392 -0.22 38.01 -27.48
N LEU A 393 0.54 38.46 -26.49
CA LEU A 393 1.34 37.60 -25.64
C LEU A 393 0.73 37.53 -24.24
N ILE A 394 0.51 36.31 -23.75
CA ILE A 394 0.34 36.02 -22.33
C ILE A 394 1.68 35.50 -21.81
N ALA A 395 2.20 36.09 -20.74
CA ALA A 395 3.42 35.66 -20.09
C ALA A 395 3.17 35.41 -18.60
N VAL A 396 3.72 34.33 -18.07
CA VAL A 396 3.55 33.94 -16.66
C VAL A 396 4.91 33.58 -16.08
N ASN A 397 5.31 34.23 -14.99
CA ASN A 397 6.44 33.79 -14.18
C ASN A 397 5.90 32.92 -13.04
N VAL A 398 6.41 31.70 -12.93
CA VAL A 398 6.02 30.74 -11.91
C VAL A 398 7.22 30.42 -11.04
N LYS A 399 7.04 30.47 -9.71
CA LYS A 399 8.06 30.05 -8.73
C LYS A 399 7.54 28.88 -7.92
N ALA A 400 8.40 27.87 -7.71
CA ALA A 400 8.05 26.67 -6.94
C ALA A 400 8.12 26.90 -5.42
N GLN A 401 8.86 27.92 -4.97
CA GLN A 401 9.10 28.20 -3.55
C GLN A 401 8.79 29.67 -3.22
N TRP A 402 8.21 29.89 -2.03
CA TRP A 402 7.93 31.24 -1.51
C TRP A 402 9.19 31.92 -0.95
N LYS A 403 9.92 31.26 -0.04
CA LYS A 403 11.13 31.80 0.60
C LYS A 403 12.36 31.00 0.18
N LYS A 404 13.51 31.66 0.08
CA LYS A 404 14.81 31.01 -0.17
C LYS A 404 15.24 30.28 1.12
N LYS A 405 15.66 29.02 1.03
CA LYS A 405 16.16 28.21 2.17
C LYS A 405 17.48 28.84 2.66
N ASP A 406 17.52 29.43 3.86
CA ASP A 406 18.67 30.30 4.23
C ASP A 406 19.23 30.17 5.66
N ASP A 407 19.09 29.02 6.32
CA ASP A 407 19.82 28.77 7.59
C ASP A 407 20.12 27.29 7.93
N GLY A 408 19.71 26.34 7.09
CA GLY A 408 19.88 24.90 7.35
C GLY A 408 18.88 24.30 8.37
N SER A 409 17.97 25.08 8.96
CA SER A 409 16.99 24.62 9.96
C SER A 409 15.75 23.93 9.37
N GLY A 410 15.56 23.95 8.05
CA GLY A 410 14.34 23.41 7.40
C GLY A 410 14.12 21.90 7.58
N ASP A 411 15.19 21.14 7.81
CA ASP A 411 15.11 19.68 8.00
C ASP A 411 15.00 19.28 9.48
N GLU A 412 14.89 20.26 10.39
CA GLU A 412 14.69 20.05 11.81
C GLU A 412 13.37 19.30 12.06
N PHE A 413 13.45 18.15 12.74
CA PHE A 413 12.29 17.34 13.14
C PHE A 413 11.48 18.07 14.19
N VAL A 414 10.19 18.32 13.89
CA VAL A 414 9.25 18.97 14.82
C VAL A 414 8.38 17.94 15.52
N ALA A 415 7.86 16.98 14.75
CA ALA A 415 6.84 16.04 15.18
C ALA A 415 6.81 14.81 14.27
N ARG A 416 6.10 13.74 14.68
CA ARG A 416 5.81 12.59 13.82
C ARG A 416 4.31 12.41 13.66
N ALA A 417 3.83 12.39 12.43
CA ALA A 417 2.46 12.07 12.09
C ALA A 417 2.36 10.61 11.65
N VAL A 418 2.04 9.73 12.60
CA VAL A 418 2.01 8.25 12.47
C VAL A 418 3.34 7.65 12.00
N SER A 419 3.74 7.88 10.76
CA SER A 419 4.94 7.37 10.11
C SER A 419 5.78 8.42 9.40
N VAL A 420 5.26 9.64 9.26
CA VAL A 420 5.90 10.73 8.55
C VAL A 420 6.57 11.65 9.57
N ASP A 421 7.87 11.84 9.40
CA ASP A 421 8.63 12.85 10.14
C ASP A 421 8.26 14.22 9.58
N VAL A 422 7.60 15.04 10.40
CA VAL A 422 7.21 16.40 10.06
C VAL A 422 8.35 17.33 10.40
N THR A 423 8.83 18.06 9.40
CA THR A 423 9.94 19.02 9.56
C THR A 423 9.43 20.44 9.69
N LYS A 424 10.31 21.34 10.16
CA LYS A 424 10.04 22.78 10.21
C LYS A 424 9.70 23.37 8.83
N ASP A 425 10.33 22.89 7.76
CA ASP A 425 10.02 23.30 6.37
C ASP A 425 8.58 22.94 5.97
N MET A 426 8.06 21.78 6.40
CA MET A 426 6.67 21.40 6.13
C MET A 426 5.65 22.36 6.76
N LEU A 427 5.98 22.93 7.93
CA LEU A 427 5.11 23.87 8.66
C LEU A 427 5.28 25.33 8.25
N THR A 428 6.34 25.66 7.52
CA THR A 428 6.68 27.05 7.13
C THR A 428 6.66 27.27 5.62
N SER A 429 6.36 26.23 4.84
CA SER A 429 6.15 26.30 3.40
C SER A 429 4.70 26.64 3.04
N LEU A 430 4.44 26.92 1.77
CA LEU A 430 3.06 27.07 1.28
C LEU A 430 2.30 25.74 1.35
N PRO A 431 0.95 25.76 1.51
CA PRO A 431 0.11 24.58 1.37
C PRO A 431 0.46 23.78 0.11
N HIS A 432 0.69 22.48 0.28
CA HIS A 432 1.12 21.62 -0.82
C HIS A 432 0.74 20.16 -0.63
N GLY A 433 -0.29 19.87 0.18
CA GLY A 433 -0.71 18.50 0.40
C GLY A 433 0.44 17.59 0.85
N MET A 434 0.46 16.35 0.37
CA MET A 434 1.56 15.41 0.57
C MET A 434 2.52 15.31 -0.62
N PHE A 435 2.62 16.39 -1.40
CA PHE A 435 3.68 16.59 -2.39
C PHE A 435 5.03 16.85 -1.68
N LYS A 436 6.15 16.88 -2.41
CA LYS A 436 7.51 16.98 -1.84
C LYS A 436 8.03 18.43 -1.73
N ASN A 437 7.15 19.41 -1.87
CA ASN A 437 7.43 20.86 -1.76
C ASN A 437 8.40 21.44 -2.81
N TYR A 438 8.69 20.71 -3.90
CA TYR A 438 9.50 21.20 -5.02
C TYR A 438 8.73 21.29 -6.34
N GLU A 439 7.46 20.90 -6.32
CA GLU A 439 6.57 20.89 -7.47
C GLU A 439 6.42 22.30 -8.03
N GLY A 440 6.69 22.44 -9.32
CA GLY A 440 6.58 23.71 -10.02
C GLY A 440 5.89 23.52 -11.36
N GLY A 441 4.91 24.37 -11.66
CA GLY A 441 4.20 24.31 -12.93
C GLY A 441 2.84 24.98 -12.94
N ILE A 442 2.35 25.32 -14.13
CA ILE A 442 0.93 25.57 -14.33
C ILE A 442 0.29 24.18 -14.45
N TRP A 443 -0.20 23.62 -13.35
CA TRP A 443 -0.48 22.18 -13.23
C TRP A 443 -1.97 21.80 -13.37
N GLN A 444 -2.86 22.80 -13.43
CA GLN A 444 -4.27 22.64 -13.79
C GLN A 444 -4.64 23.59 -14.96
N PRO A 445 -5.78 23.39 -15.63
CA PRO A 445 -6.14 24.09 -16.86
C PRO A 445 -6.11 25.62 -16.80
N VAL A 446 -5.90 26.23 -17.96
CA VAL A 446 -5.95 27.69 -18.16
C VAL A 446 -6.99 28.02 -19.22
N SER A 447 -7.79 29.08 -19.02
CA SER A 447 -8.80 29.49 -19.99
C SER A 447 -8.97 31.00 -20.11
N LEU A 448 -9.54 31.43 -21.25
CA LEU A 448 -10.13 32.76 -21.43
C LEU A 448 -11.65 32.65 -21.34
N VAL A 449 -12.24 33.43 -20.45
CA VAL A 449 -13.69 33.60 -20.30
C VAL A 449 -14.07 34.96 -20.84
N ILE A 450 -14.83 34.99 -21.93
CA ILE A 450 -15.21 36.19 -22.66
C ILE A 450 -16.72 36.36 -22.54
N THR A 451 -17.19 37.44 -21.93
CA THR A 451 -18.62 37.68 -21.64
C THR A 451 -19.06 39.07 -22.06
N ASP A 452 -20.37 39.30 -22.07
CA ASP A 452 -20.89 40.68 -22.08
C ASP A 452 -20.67 41.35 -20.70
N PRO A 453 -20.83 42.69 -20.57
CA PRO A 453 -20.59 43.41 -19.32
C PRO A 453 -21.45 42.95 -18.14
N VAL A 454 -22.70 42.56 -18.41
CA VAL A 454 -23.61 41.91 -17.45
C VAL A 454 -23.54 40.41 -17.66
N ARG A 455 -23.18 39.67 -16.61
CA ARG A 455 -22.94 38.22 -16.69
C ARG A 455 -23.29 37.50 -15.40
N VAL A 456 -23.47 36.20 -15.49
CA VAL A 456 -23.47 35.27 -14.35
C VAL A 456 -22.04 35.06 -13.89
N ASP A 457 -21.70 35.55 -12.70
CA ASP A 457 -20.39 35.35 -12.11
C ASP A 457 -20.33 33.99 -11.41
N ASP A 458 -21.35 33.66 -10.60
CA ASP A 458 -21.43 32.41 -9.85
C ASP A 458 -22.86 31.84 -9.74
N ILE A 459 -22.95 30.52 -9.56
CA ILE A 459 -24.20 29.77 -9.33
C ILE A 459 -23.97 28.80 -8.17
N PHE A 460 -24.78 28.87 -7.12
CA PHE A 460 -24.82 27.86 -6.08
C PHE A 460 -26.21 27.23 -5.99
N ALA A 461 -26.31 25.94 -6.34
CA ALA A 461 -27.54 25.18 -6.27
C ALA A 461 -27.63 24.40 -4.95
N LYS A 462 -28.49 24.84 -4.04
CA LYS A 462 -28.81 24.13 -2.79
C LYS A 462 -29.95 23.18 -3.07
N THR A 463 -29.63 21.93 -3.39
CA THR A 463 -30.64 20.94 -3.77
C THR A 463 -31.44 20.44 -2.56
N ARG A 464 -32.71 20.18 -2.81
CA ARG A 464 -33.63 19.40 -1.97
C ARG A 464 -33.91 18.07 -2.68
N THR A 465 -34.65 17.17 -2.05
CA THR A 465 -35.11 15.93 -2.70
C THR A 465 -36.17 16.19 -3.78
N ASP A 466 -36.85 17.34 -3.75
CA ASP A 466 -37.94 17.67 -4.68
C ASP A 466 -37.65 18.94 -5.52
N GLY A 467 -36.46 19.54 -5.44
CA GLY A 467 -36.20 20.82 -6.08
C GLY A 467 -34.85 21.41 -5.69
N ALA A 468 -34.66 22.71 -5.90
CA ALA A 468 -33.42 23.39 -5.56
C ALA A 468 -33.66 24.88 -5.34
N ASP A 469 -32.97 25.45 -4.35
CA ASP A 469 -32.87 26.88 -4.12
C ASP A 469 -31.50 27.35 -4.62
N MET A 470 -31.49 28.27 -5.59
CA MET A 470 -30.29 28.70 -6.29
C MET A 470 -29.96 30.15 -5.95
N ASP A 471 -28.73 30.38 -5.51
CA ASP A 471 -28.18 31.73 -5.39
C ASP A 471 -27.34 32.01 -6.64
N ILE A 472 -27.74 33.02 -7.41
CA ILE A 472 -27.12 33.39 -8.68
C ILE A 472 -26.48 34.76 -8.53
N SER A 473 -25.14 34.82 -8.54
CA SER A 473 -24.42 36.09 -8.50
C SER A 473 -24.31 36.67 -9.90
N ILE A 474 -24.93 37.83 -10.12
CA ILE A 474 -24.83 38.59 -11.37
C ILE A 474 -23.87 39.76 -11.14
N LEU A 475 -22.90 39.94 -12.05
CA LEU A 475 -22.00 41.08 -12.02
C LEU A 475 -22.21 41.94 -13.27
N ASN A 476 -22.39 43.24 -13.05
CA ASN A 476 -22.44 44.25 -14.10
C ASN A 476 -21.18 45.14 -14.08
N SER A 477 -20.36 45.03 -15.12
CA SER A 477 -19.16 45.85 -15.34
C SER A 477 -19.34 46.92 -16.43
N GLY A 478 -20.59 47.24 -16.75
CA GLY A 478 -21.00 48.30 -17.67
C GLY A 478 -21.94 49.28 -17.00
N GLU A 479 -22.84 49.88 -17.79
CA GLU A 479 -23.87 50.79 -17.29
C GLU A 479 -25.02 50.05 -16.62
N SER A 480 -25.78 50.75 -15.76
CA SER A 480 -26.97 50.21 -15.12
C SER A 480 -27.93 49.62 -16.14
N LYS A 481 -28.48 48.43 -15.85
CA LYS A 481 -29.32 47.70 -16.80
C LYS A 481 -30.45 46.97 -16.12
N ASN A 482 -31.60 46.95 -16.81
CA ASN A 482 -32.68 46.02 -16.49
C ASN A 482 -32.42 44.70 -17.24
N ILE A 483 -32.43 43.61 -16.47
CA ILE A 483 -32.24 42.26 -16.98
C ILE A 483 -33.36 41.35 -16.47
N GLU A 484 -33.46 40.19 -17.10
CA GLU A 484 -34.30 39.09 -16.67
C GLU A 484 -33.42 37.85 -16.48
N VAL A 485 -33.53 37.20 -15.32
CA VAL A 485 -32.78 35.98 -14.99
C VAL A 485 -33.73 34.79 -15.01
N SER A 486 -33.46 33.82 -15.86
CA SER A 486 -34.23 32.58 -16.00
C SER A 486 -33.30 31.36 -15.93
N TYR A 487 -33.85 30.16 -15.77
CA TYR A 487 -33.06 28.94 -15.76
C TYR A 487 -33.82 27.76 -16.35
N GLU A 488 -33.05 26.79 -16.86
CA GLU A 488 -33.56 25.48 -17.26
C GLU A 488 -32.74 24.36 -16.61
N ILE A 489 -33.40 23.26 -16.31
CA ILE A 489 -32.82 22.03 -15.78
C ILE A 489 -33.02 20.94 -16.84
N ARG A 490 -31.96 20.24 -17.18
CA ARG A 490 -31.97 19.10 -18.10
C ARG A 490 -31.32 17.89 -17.48
N GLU A 491 -31.78 16.70 -17.82
CA GLU A 491 -31.04 15.46 -17.52
C GLU A 491 -29.71 15.48 -18.27
N SER A 492 -28.58 15.27 -17.59
CA SER A 492 -27.24 15.44 -18.20
C SER A 492 -26.98 14.45 -19.35
N GLY A 493 -27.35 13.18 -19.15
CA GLY A 493 -27.13 12.13 -20.15
C GLY A 493 -28.05 12.23 -21.37
N SER A 494 -29.36 12.33 -21.16
CA SER A 494 -30.36 12.38 -22.24
C SER A 494 -30.52 13.77 -22.86
N LYS A 495 -30.05 14.82 -22.18
CA LYS A 495 -30.28 16.25 -22.49
C LYS A 495 -31.75 16.66 -22.52
N LYS A 496 -32.64 15.79 -22.05
CA LYS A 496 -34.08 16.03 -21.98
C LYS A 496 -34.37 17.22 -21.05
N LEU A 497 -35.20 18.15 -21.52
CA LEU A 497 -35.68 19.25 -20.67
C LEU A 497 -36.51 18.66 -19.53
N PHE A 498 -36.06 18.89 -18.30
CA PHE A 498 -36.74 18.45 -17.08
C PHE A 498 -37.61 19.58 -16.51
N PHE A 499 -37.07 20.80 -16.48
CA PHE A 499 -37.80 21.98 -16.01
C PHE A 499 -37.29 23.25 -16.71
N SER A 500 -38.14 24.25 -16.88
CA SER A 500 -37.78 25.61 -17.30
C SER A 500 -38.62 26.60 -16.52
N SER A 501 -38.01 27.69 -16.03
CA SER A 501 -38.78 28.79 -15.46
C SER A 501 -39.66 29.43 -16.54
N GLU A 502 -40.97 29.51 -16.33
CA GLU A 502 -41.93 30.06 -17.30
C GLU A 502 -41.72 31.57 -17.58
N LYS A 503 -41.31 32.32 -16.55
CA LYS A 503 -40.90 33.73 -16.63
C LYS A 503 -39.62 33.91 -15.82
N GLY A 504 -38.67 34.67 -16.33
CA GLY A 504 -37.50 35.06 -15.56
C GLY A 504 -37.81 36.18 -14.57
N GLN A 505 -36.96 36.28 -13.56
CA GLN A 505 -37.06 37.33 -12.55
C GLN A 505 -36.45 38.62 -13.09
N ALA A 506 -37.23 39.70 -13.13
CA ALA A 506 -36.74 41.02 -13.47
C ALA A 506 -35.83 41.56 -12.37
N VAL A 507 -34.63 42.02 -12.76
CA VAL A 507 -33.62 42.54 -11.84
C VAL A 507 -33.04 43.82 -12.44
N ASN A 508 -33.07 44.90 -11.67
CA ASN A 508 -32.25 46.07 -11.94
C ASN A 508 -30.87 45.85 -11.29
N ILE A 509 -29.82 45.99 -12.09
CA ILE A 509 -28.43 45.89 -11.65
C ILE A 509 -27.68 47.17 -12.04
N GLY A 510 -27.18 47.89 -11.04
CA GLY A 510 -26.42 49.13 -11.17
C GLY A 510 -25.06 48.92 -11.83
N ALA A 511 -24.44 50.03 -12.23
CA ALA A 511 -23.09 50.01 -12.78
C ALA A 511 -22.06 49.58 -11.71
N GLY A 512 -21.20 48.61 -12.03
CA GLY A 512 -20.22 48.06 -11.10
C GLY A 512 -20.80 47.15 -10.00
N GLU A 513 -22.12 46.95 -9.96
CA GLU A 513 -22.78 46.16 -8.92
C GLU A 513 -22.57 44.66 -9.13
N THR A 514 -22.35 43.94 -8.03
CA THR A 514 -22.58 42.49 -7.95
C THR A 514 -23.82 42.26 -7.11
N LYS A 515 -24.79 41.51 -7.64
CA LYS A 515 -26.08 41.27 -6.99
C LYS A 515 -26.43 39.79 -7.01
N THR A 516 -26.83 39.25 -5.87
CA THR A 516 -27.33 37.87 -5.77
C THR A 516 -28.83 37.85 -6.03
N VAL A 517 -29.24 36.98 -6.96
CA VAL A 517 -30.63 36.69 -7.31
C VAL A 517 -30.93 35.29 -6.82
N THR A 518 -31.89 35.14 -5.90
CA THR A 518 -32.30 33.83 -5.41
C THR A 518 -33.52 33.33 -6.19
N LEU A 519 -33.38 32.19 -6.85
CA LEU A 519 -34.45 31.50 -7.57
C LEU A 519 -34.77 30.18 -6.87
N SER A 520 -36.05 29.86 -6.72
CA SER A 520 -36.49 28.58 -6.18
C SER A 520 -37.14 27.73 -7.27
N THR A 521 -36.77 26.46 -7.30
CA THR A 521 -37.44 25.45 -8.12
C THR A 521 -38.68 24.96 -7.39
N PRO A 522 -39.87 24.96 -8.03
CA PRO A 522 -41.07 24.37 -7.43
C PRO A 522 -40.84 22.89 -7.14
N SER A 523 -41.72 22.27 -6.35
CA SER A 523 -41.64 20.83 -6.11
C SER A 523 -41.78 20.05 -7.43
N LEU A 524 -40.79 19.22 -7.71
CA LEU A 524 -40.64 18.31 -8.83
C LEU A 524 -40.48 16.88 -8.28
N ASN A 525 -40.43 15.90 -9.18
CA ASN A 525 -40.12 14.50 -8.85
C ASN A 525 -38.82 14.06 -9.55
N PRO A 526 -37.64 14.58 -9.14
CA PRO A 526 -36.37 14.21 -9.76
C PRO A 526 -35.95 12.79 -9.37
N LYS A 527 -35.11 12.18 -10.20
CA LYS A 527 -34.34 11.01 -9.77
C LYS A 527 -33.21 11.52 -8.88
N LEU A 528 -33.15 11.04 -7.65
CA LEU A 528 -32.14 11.48 -6.68
C LEU A 528 -30.76 10.97 -7.08
N TRP A 529 -29.74 11.73 -6.73
CA TRP A 529 -28.36 11.26 -6.80
C TRP A 529 -28.04 10.48 -5.52
N THR A 530 -27.53 9.26 -5.69
CA THR A 530 -26.81 8.50 -4.66
C THR A 530 -25.54 7.92 -5.30
N PRO A 531 -24.55 7.47 -4.51
CA PRO A 531 -23.42 6.72 -5.07
C PRO A 531 -23.86 5.52 -5.93
N GLU A 532 -24.88 4.77 -5.53
CA GLU A 532 -25.42 3.62 -6.28
C GLU A 532 -26.18 4.03 -7.55
N THR A 533 -26.79 5.22 -7.53
CA THR A 533 -27.63 5.73 -8.62
C THR A 533 -27.27 7.19 -8.93
N PRO A 534 -26.16 7.45 -9.66
CA PRO A 534 -25.62 8.79 -9.87
C PRO A 534 -26.41 9.60 -10.92
N ASN A 535 -27.67 9.93 -10.63
CA ASN A 535 -28.52 10.72 -11.52
C ASN A 535 -28.05 12.18 -11.57
N LEU A 536 -27.60 12.63 -12.75
CA LEU A 536 -27.05 13.97 -12.96
C LEU A 536 -27.96 14.86 -13.81
N TYR A 537 -27.95 16.15 -13.47
CA TYR A 537 -28.69 17.21 -14.14
C TYR A 537 -27.75 18.37 -14.49
N THR A 538 -28.02 19.04 -15.61
CA THR A 538 -27.39 20.32 -15.93
C THR A 538 -28.37 21.45 -15.65
N LEU A 539 -27.92 22.43 -14.87
CA LEU A 539 -28.66 23.65 -14.56
C LEU A 539 -28.04 24.79 -15.35
N THR A 540 -28.81 25.36 -16.28
CA THR A 540 -28.37 26.48 -17.13
C THR A 540 -29.10 27.74 -16.74
N VAL A 541 -28.38 28.73 -16.22
CA VAL A 541 -28.90 30.08 -15.97
C VAL A 541 -28.73 30.92 -17.23
N ASN A 542 -29.77 31.66 -17.59
CA ASN A 542 -29.80 32.57 -18.72
C ASN A 542 -30.07 33.99 -18.24
N VAL A 543 -29.28 34.94 -18.71
CA VAL A 543 -29.51 36.38 -18.49
C VAL A 543 -30.01 36.99 -19.80
N LEU A 544 -31.17 37.61 -19.75
CA LEU A 544 -31.79 38.29 -20.87
C LEU A 544 -31.83 39.80 -20.63
N SER A 545 -31.76 40.57 -21.70
CA SER A 545 -31.95 42.01 -21.70
C SER A 545 -32.71 42.38 -22.96
N GLU A 546 -33.83 43.11 -22.82
CA GLU A 546 -34.75 43.42 -23.93
C GLU A 546 -35.18 42.17 -24.70
N GLY A 547 -35.48 41.08 -23.99
CA GLY A 547 -35.86 39.79 -24.58
C GLY A 547 -34.73 39.02 -25.29
N ARG A 548 -33.49 39.53 -25.30
CA ARG A 548 -32.33 38.88 -25.93
C ARG A 548 -31.41 38.27 -24.87
N LYS A 549 -31.00 37.01 -25.05
CA LYS A 549 -30.00 36.36 -24.18
C LYS A 549 -28.61 36.98 -24.35
N ILE A 550 -28.06 37.52 -23.27
CA ILE A 550 -26.74 38.19 -23.22
C ILE A 550 -25.68 37.41 -22.44
N ASP A 551 -26.08 36.50 -21.55
CA ASP A 551 -25.16 35.54 -20.93
C ASP A 551 -25.87 34.22 -20.62
N SER A 552 -25.10 33.15 -20.52
CA SER A 552 -25.56 31.83 -20.12
C SER A 552 -24.42 31.07 -19.45
N LYS A 553 -24.67 30.51 -18.25
CA LYS A 553 -23.70 29.69 -17.51
C LYS A 553 -24.39 28.40 -17.08
N THR A 554 -23.69 27.28 -17.24
CA THR A 554 -24.20 25.95 -16.90
C THR A 554 -23.33 25.34 -15.80
N ILE A 555 -23.99 24.70 -14.84
CA ILE A 555 -23.34 23.80 -13.86
C ILE A 555 -23.97 22.42 -13.95
N THR A 556 -23.21 21.40 -13.55
CA THR A 556 -23.73 20.04 -13.32
C THR A 556 -24.04 19.88 -11.83
N THR A 557 -25.16 19.25 -11.50
CA THR A 557 -25.55 18.92 -10.12
C THR A 557 -26.40 17.65 -10.08
N GLY A 558 -26.81 17.23 -8.89
CA GLY A 558 -27.72 16.09 -8.67
C GLY A 558 -28.60 16.37 -7.46
N PHE A 559 -29.89 16.00 -7.53
CA PHE A 559 -30.82 16.26 -6.43
C PHE A 559 -30.53 15.32 -5.27
N ARG A 560 -30.09 15.87 -4.14
CA ARG A 560 -29.79 15.13 -2.91
C ARG A 560 -29.83 16.01 -1.68
N THR A 561 -29.92 15.39 -0.51
CA THR A 561 -29.66 16.04 0.77
C THR A 561 -28.70 15.21 1.60
N PHE A 562 -27.88 15.89 2.42
CA PHE A 562 -26.98 15.27 3.38
C PHE A 562 -27.15 15.93 4.74
N GLY A 563 -26.83 15.19 5.79
CA GLY A 563 -26.84 15.72 7.14
C GLY A 563 -26.43 14.67 8.16
N THR A 564 -26.71 14.99 9.41
CA THR A 564 -26.48 14.12 10.55
C THR A 564 -27.74 14.09 11.41
N ASP A 565 -28.07 12.92 11.95
CA ASP A 565 -29.12 12.76 12.96
C ASP A 565 -28.54 11.98 14.15
N GLY A 566 -28.25 12.69 15.23
CA GLY A 566 -27.44 12.17 16.34
C GLY A 566 -26.13 11.58 15.80
N ASN A 567 -25.93 10.29 16.02
CA ASN A 567 -24.73 9.56 15.58
C ASN A 567 -24.83 8.86 14.22
N ARG A 568 -25.80 9.26 13.39
CA ARG A 568 -26.00 8.70 12.04
C ARG A 568 -25.72 9.75 10.98
N PHE A 569 -25.00 9.36 9.94
CA PHE A 569 -24.92 10.11 8.71
C PHE A 569 -26.18 9.87 7.87
N MET A 570 -26.73 10.93 7.27
CA MET A 570 -28.00 10.87 6.55
C MET A 570 -27.80 11.21 5.07
N LEU A 571 -28.41 10.42 4.17
CA LEU A 571 -28.53 10.67 2.74
C LEU A 571 -30.01 10.62 2.35
N ASN A 572 -30.52 11.70 1.74
CA ASN A 572 -31.89 11.78 1.24
C ASN A 572 -32.98 11.47 2.29
N GLY A 573 -32.69 11.71 3.57
CA GLY A 573 -33.60 11.46 4.69
C GLY A 573 -33.44 10.08 5.37
N HIS A 574 -32.51 9.24 4.91
CA HIS A 574 -32.26 7.91 5.46
C HIS A 574 -30.83 7.77 6.01
N PRO A 575 -30.61 6.95 7.05
CA PRO A 575 -29.26 6.62 7.51
C PRO A 575 -28.44 5.98 6.38
N TYR A 576 -27.17 6.36 6.25
CA TYR A 576 -26.30 5.89 5.17
C TYR A 576 -24.89 5.60 5.69
N ARG A 577 -24.33 4.43 5.32
CA ARG A 577 -22.96 4.04 5.69
C ARG A 577 -21.95 4.43 4.63
N LEU A 578 -20.97 5.22 5.02
CA LEU A 578 -19.84 5.68 4.21
C LEU A 578 -18.78 4.57 4.10
N MET A 579 -19.03 3.59 3.25
CA MET A 579 -18.16 2.42 3.06
C MET A 579 -17.33 2.54 1.77
N GLY A 580 -16.02 2.38 1.89
CA GLY A 580 -15.14 2.36 0.72
C GLY A 580 -13.68 2.47 1.10
N ALA A 581 -12.93 3.29 0.37
CA ALA A 581 -11.48 3.36 0.52
C ALA A 581 -10.87 4.68 0.04
N ASN A 582 -9.79 5.08 0.70
CA ASN A 582 -9.06 6.31 0.45
C ASN A 582 -8.29 6.25 -0.85
N HIS A 583 -8.47 7.25 -1.70
CA HIS A 583 -7.69 7.43 -2.91
C HIS A 583 -6.67 8.56 -2.66
N PRO A 584 -5.35 8.33 -2.82
CA PRO A 584 -4.30 9.36 -2.68
C PRO A 584 -3.98 9.95 -4.07
N PRO A 585 -4.76 10.92 -4.58
CA PRO A 585 -5.03 11.03 -6.01
C PRO A 585 -4.10 11.95 -6.77
N CYS A 586 -3.77 13.09 -6.17
CA CYS A 586 -3.34 14.27 -6.94
C CYS A 586 -1.93 14.13 -7.55
N GLY A 587 -1.11 13.22 -7.02
CA GLY A 587 0.24 13.00 -7.52
C GLY A 587 0.27 12.14 -8.79
N ILE A 588 -0.75 11.33 -9.04
CA ILE A 588 -0.80 10.41 -10.17
C ILE A 588 -1.79 10.95 -11.19
N ALA A 589 -1.26 11.42 -12.32
CA ALA A 589 -2.07 11.84 -13.46
C ALA A 589 -3.26 12.76 -13.08
N PRO A 590 -3.01 13.91 -12.41
CA PRO A 590 -4.06 14.77 -11.82
C PRO A 590 -5.11 15.25 -12.83
N THR A 591 -4.77 15.32 -14.12
CA THR A 591 -5.65 15.81 -15.18
C THR A 591 -6.02 14.73 -16.20
N ASP A 592 -5.82 13.44 -15.89
CA ASP A 592 -6.17 12.32 -16.78
C ASP A 592 -7.61 11.85 -16.55
N GLU A 593 -8.52 12.32 -17.41
CA GLU A 593 -9.93 11.98 -17.35
C GLU A 593 -10.21 10.49 -17.61
N LYS A 594 -9.41 9.84 -18.46
CA LYS A 594 -9.61 8.42 -18.80
C LYS A 594 -9.30 7.56 -17.58
N LEU A 595 -8.19 7.84 -16.91
CA LEU A 595 -7.82 7.16 -15.68
C LEU A 595 -8.83 7.44 -14.56
N ALA A 596 -9.22 8.71 -14.35
CA ALA A 596 -10.17 9.08 -13.30
C ALA A 596 -11.52 8.35 -13.44
N ASN A 597 -12.09 8.33 -14.66
CA ASN A 597 -13.33 7.59 -14.91
C ASN A 597 -13.16 6.07 -14.73
N LYS A 598 -12.05 5.49 -15.21
CA LYS A 598 -11.83 4.04 -15.07
C LYS A 598 -11.64 3.64 -13.60
N PHE A 599 -10.85 4.40 -12.85
CA PHE A 599 -10.58 4.12 -11.44
C PHE A 599 -11.86 4.17 -10.60
N PHE A 600 -12.64 5.25 -10.70
CA PHE A 600 -13.91 5.33 -9.95
C PHE A 600 -14.96 4.35 -10.44
N LYS A 601 -14.95 3.98 -11.72
CA LYS A 601 -15.78 2.87 -12.19
C LYS A 601 -15.39 1.54 -11.52
N MET A 602 -14.10 1.25 -11.39
CA MET A 602 -13.62 0.04 -10.70
C MET A 602 -13.98 0.07 -9.21
N MET A 603 -13.90 1.23 -8.56
CA MET A 603 -14.38 1.41 -7.19
C MET A 603 -15.88 1.13 -7.08
N HIS A 604 -16.71 1.76 -7.91
CA HIS A 604 -18.16 1.56 -7.92
C HIS A 604 -18.54 0.09 -8.18
N ASP A 605 -17.97 -0.53 -9.22
CA ASP A 605 -18.21 -1.94 -9.56
C ASP A 605 -17.69 -2.92 -8.47
N GLY A 606 -16.80 -2.43 -7.60
CA GLY A 606 -16.26 -3.10 -6.42
C GLY A 606 -16.97 -2.76 -5.10
N ASN A 607 -18.17 -2.15 -5.15
CA ASN A 607 -18.96 -1.71 -3.99
C ASN A 607 -18.23 -0.70 -3.06
N GLN A 608 -17.24 0.03 -3.58
CA GLN A 608 -16.53 1.07 -2.85
C GLN A 608 -17.18 2.43 -3.18
N LEU A 609 -18.25 2.74 -2.45
CA LEU A 609 -19.15 3.85 -2.78
C LEU A 609 -18.79 5.19 -2.10
N ALA A 610 -17.76 5.19 -1.26
CA ALA A 610 -17.17 6.39 -0.68
C ALA A 610 -15.64 6.37 -0.78
N THR A 611 -15.05 7.56 -0.90
CA THR A 611 -13.61 7.79 -0.91
C THR A 611 -13.26 9.09 -0.19
N ARG A 612 -11.99 9.27 0.11
CA ARG A 612 -11.41 10.52 0.61
C ARG A 612 -10.27 10.92 -0.31
N SER A 613 -10.16 12.22 -0.60
CA SER A 613 -9.03 12.80 -1.35
C SER A 613 -7.79 12.88 -0.45
N HIS A 614 -7.29 11.72 -0.04
CA HIS A 614 -6.35 11.61 1.07
C HIS A 614 -5.06 12.40 0.81
N GLY A 615 -4.77 13.34 1.72
CA GLY A 615 -3.54 14.10 1.77
C GLY A 615 -3.45 15.25 0.78
N SER A 616 -4.43 15.44 -0.11
CA SER A 616 -4.46 16.55 -1.08
C SER A 616 -5.80 16.68 -1.81
N PRO A 617 -6.21 17.91 -2.18
CA PRO A 617 -7.45 18.15 -2.92
C PRO A 617 -7.50 17.44 -4.28
N PHE A 618 -8.69 16.97 -4.67
CA PHE A 618 -8.95 16.52 -6.04
C PHE A 618 -8.98 17.70 -7.02
N THR A 619 -8.64 17.44 -8.28
CA THR A 619 -8.91 18.39 -9.39
C THR A 619 -10.36 18.25 -9.87
N SER A 620 -10.83 19.20 -10.68
CA SER A 620 -12.11 19.13 -11.40
C SER A 620 -12.31 17.81 -12.16
N VAL A 621 -11.28 17.32 -12.85
CA VAL A 621 -11.33 16.04 -13.59
C VAL A 621 -11.75 14.86 -12.71
N TRP A 622 -11.22 14.77 -11.50
CA TRP A 622 -11.53 13.69 -10.56
C TRP A 622 -12.90 13.91 -9.90
N MET A 623 -13.27 15.14 -9.53
CA MET A 623 -14.60 15.43 -8.98
C MET A 623 -15.72 15.15 -10.00
N ASP A 624 -15.51 15.53 -11.25
CA ASP A 624 -16.43 15.22 -12.36
C ASP A 624 -16.56 13.71 -12.59
N ALA A 625 -15.46 12.96 -12.47
CA ALA A 625 -15.50 11.50 -12.57
C ALA A 625 -16.25 10.87 -11.38
N ALA A 626 -16.05 11.36 -10.16
CA ALA A 626 -16.76 10.91 -8.97
C ALA A 626 -18.29 11.12 -9.10
N ASP A 627 -18.71 12.28 -9.62
CA ASP A 627 -20.12 12.57 -9.89
C ASP A 627 -20.74 11.59 -10.88
N ARG A 628 -20.03 11.30 -11.99
CA ARG A 628 -20.51 10.44 -13.08
C ARG A 628 -20.52 8.96 -12.72
N GLN A 629 -19.49 8.50 -12.02
CA GLN A 629 -19.32 7.09 -11.68
C GLN A 629 -20.02 6.70 -10.37
N GLY A 630 -20.49 7.66 -9.58
CA GLY A 630 -21.22 7.36 -8.33
C GLY A 630 -20.30 6.98 -7.19
N VAL A 631 -19.26 7.77 -6.93
CA VAL A 631 -18.40 7.59 -5.76
C VAL A 631 -18.47 8.85 -4.91
N GLY A 632 -18.96 8.71 -3.69
CA GLY A 632 -19.02 9.82 -2.74
C GLY A 632 -17.63 10.25 -2.26
N VAL A 633 -17.40 11.54 -2.09
CA VAL A 633 -16.10 12.13 -1.74
C VAL A 633 -16.17 12.83 -0.39
N SER A 634 -15.32 12.42 0.54
CA SER A 634 -14.82 13.29 1.62
C SER A 634 -13.66 14.11 1.07
N TYR A 635 -13.91 15.41 0.87
CA TYR A 635 -12.97 16.29 0.21
C TYR A 635 -12.06 16.95 1.24
N GLU A 636 -10.78 16.57 1.20
CA GLU A 636 -9.76 17.02 2.13
C GLU A 636 -9.11 18.33 1.70
N GLY A 637 -8.78 19.16 2.68
CA GLY A 637 -8.07 20.43 2.50
C GLY A 637 -6.62 20.31 2.01
N THR A 638 -5.91 21.43 2.07
CA THR A 638 -4.70 21.68 1.27
C THR A 638 -3.36 21.45 1.98
N TRP A 639 -3.35 21.22 3.31
CA TRP A 639 -2.10 21.24 4.08
C TRP A 639 -2.07 20.27 5.27
N PRO A 640 -1.88 18.96 5.02
CA PRO A 640 -1.75 17.95 6.07
C PRO A 640 -0.75 18.38 7.15
N TRP A 641 -1.03 17.98 8.39
CA TRP A 641 -0.21 18.26 9.58
C TRP A 641 -0.09 19.73 9.95
N LEU A 642 -0.93 20.60 9.38
CA LEU A 642 -1.01 21.99 9.75
C LEU A 642 -1.13 22.13 11.28
N MET A 643 -0.30 22.98 11.88
CA MET A 643 -0.28 23.21 13.34
C MET A 643 0.14 22.01 14.21
N ILE A 644 0.68 20.91 13.67
CA ILE A 644 1.26 19.82 14.48
C ILE A 644 2.51 20.33 15.22
N GLY A 645 2.57 20.15 16.54
CA GLY A 645 3.67 20.61 17.39
C GLY A 645 3.82 22.14 17.54
N SER A 646 3.73 22.92 16.46
CA SER A 646 3.92 24.37 16.43
C SER A 646 2.95 25.06 15.49
N MET A 647 2.70 26.37 15.67
CA MET A 647 1.79 27.16 14.84
C MET A 647 2.56 27.90 13.73
N PRO A 648 2.12 27.84 12.46
CA PRO A 648 2.67 28.66 11.38
C PRO A 648 2.45 30.15 11.59
N ASP A 649 3.13 30.98 10.79
CA ASP A 649 2.89 32.42 10.79
C ASP A 649 1.49 32.79 10.29
N GLY A 650 0.96 33.93 10.75
CA GLY A 650 -0.41 34.34 10.44
C GLY A 650 -0.67 34.59 8.95
N GLN A 651 0.35 34.94 8.16
CA GLN A 651 0.19 35.12 6.72
C GLN A 651 -0.02 33.76 6.02
N LEU A 652 0.74 32.73 6.41
CA LEU A 652 0.56 31.37 5.90
C LEU A 652 -0.82 30.80 6.27
N LEU A 653 -1.30 31.07 7.49
CA LEU A 653 -2.65 30.67 7.90
C LEU A 653 -3.74 31.33 7.06
N GLU A 654 -3.59 32.62 6.73
CA GLU A 654 -4.55 33.31 5.87
C GLU A 654 -4.53 32.78 4.43
N ILE A 655 -3.35 32.47 3.89
CA ILE A 655 -3.23 31.84 2.56
C ILE A 655 -3.91 30.48 2.54
N TRP A 656 -3.63 29.63 3.54
CA TRP A 656 -4.28 28.32 3.68
C TRP A 656 -5.81 28.43 3.73
N LYS A 657 -6.32 29.36 4.54
CA LYS A 657 -7.75 29.65 4.64
C LYS A 657 -8.31 30.07 3.28
N GLU A 658 -7.70 31.02 2.59
CA GLU A 658 -8.19 31.47 1.28
C GLU A 658 -8.16 30.37 0.22
N GLU A 659 -7.14 29.51 0.21
CA GLU A 659 -7.11 28.33 -0.68
C GLU A 659 -8.25 27.36 -0.36
N MET A 660 -8.51 27.06 0.92
CA MET A 660 -9.61 26.20 1.32
C MET A 660 -10.96 26.79 0.89
N LEU A 661 -11.20 28.08 1.16
CA LEU A 661 -12.46 28.74 0.79
C LEU A 661 -12.64 28.85 -0.74
N ALA A 662 -11.55 28.99 -1.50
CA ALA A 662 -11.60 28.94 -2.97
C ALA A 662 -12.07 27.57 -3.47
N LEU A 663 -11.52 26.48 -2.90
CA LEU A 663 -11.95 25.11 -3.23
C LEU A 663 -13.42 24.85 -2.87
N VAL A 664 -13.89 25.37 -1.72
CA VAL A 664 -15.30 25.27 -1.32
C VAL A 664 -16.21 25.96 -2.34
N ARG A 665 -15.88 27.19 -2.74
CA ARG A 665 -16.64 27.90 -3.80
C ARG A 665 -16.63 27.15 -5.12
N LYS A 666 -15.47 26.61 -5.52
CA LYS A 666 -15.28 25.86 -6.77
C LYS A 666 -16.12 24.58 -6.81
N TYR A 667 -16.12 23.80 -5.72
CA TYR A 667 -16.64 22.43 -5.74
C TYR A 667 -17.99 22.19 -5.04
N ARG A 668 -18.60 23.20 -4.37
CA ARG A 668 -19.88 23.05 -3.64
C ARG A 668 -21.08 22.57 -4.46
N ASN A 669 -21.03 22.61 -5.79
CA ASN A 669 -22.11 22.11 -6.65
C ASN A 669 -21.98 20.61 -7.00
N HIS A 670 -20.85 19.96 -6.71
CA HIS A 670 -20.65 18.55 -7.04
C HIS A 670 -21.57 17.65 -6.18
N PRO A 671 -22.45 16.84 -6.78
CA PRO A 671 -23.31 15.93 -6.05
C PRO A 671 -22.54 14.81 -5.33
N SER A 672 -21.35 14.42 -5.79
CA SER A 672 -20.49 13.45 -5.11
C SER A 672 -19.87 13.92 -3.81
N LEU A 673 -19.75 15.23 -3.57
CA LEU A 673 -19.13 15.79 -2.38
C LEU A 673 -20.00 15.53 -1.13
N LEU A 674 -19.63 14.56 -0.28
CA LEU A 674 -20.42 14.17 0.89
C LEU A 674 -20.04 14.98 2.13
N VAL A 675 -18.73 15.16 2.35
CA VAL A 675 -18.15 15.73 3.57
C VAL A 675 -17.04 16.70 3.18
N TRP A 676 -16.99 17.86 3.84
CA TRP A 676 -15.80 18.70 3.83
C TRP A 676 -14.88 18.27 4.97
N THR A 677 -13.68 17.79 4.66
CA THR A 677 -12.64 17.50 5.65
C THR A 677 -11.61 18.62 5.61
N VAL A 678 -11.55 19.45 6.64
CA VAL A 678 -10.77 20.70 6.56
C VAL A 678 -9.27 20.43 6.48
N ASN A 679 -8.78 19.39 7.17
CA ASN A 679 -7.38 18.97 7.07
C ASN A 679 -7.13 17.52 7.55
N ASN A 680 -5.86 17.13 7.68
CA ASN A 680 -5.43 15.82 8.16
C ASN A 680 -4.39 15.91 9.28
N GLU A 681 -4.60 15.16 10.37
CA GLU A 681 -3.63 14.87 11.42
C GLU A 681 -2.97 16.12 12.04
N MET A 682 -3.75 17.18 12.28
CA MET A 682 -3.29 18.34 13.04
C MET A 682 -3.11 17.99 14.54
N TYR A 683 -3.77 16.92 15.00
CA TYR A 683 -3.62 16.25 16.30
C TYR A 683 -3.69 17.19 17.52
N PHE A 684 -4.73 18.01 17.60
CA PHE A 684 -4.95 18.90 18.75
C PHE A 684 -5.22 18.16 20.06
N THR A 685 -5.73 16.93 19.97
CA THR A 685 -6.13 16.12 21.11
C THR A 685 -5.26 14.85 21.16
N MET A 686 -5.46 13.86 20.31
CA MET A 686 -4.97 12.48 20.49
C MET A 686 -3.48 12.23 20.81
N PHE A 687 -2.51 12.82 20.09
CA PHE A 687 -1.06 12.52 20.28
C PHE A 687 -0.27 13.62 20.99
N TYR A 688 -0.80 14.85 21.00
CA TYR A 688 -0.12 16.03 21.55
C TYR A 688 -0.97 16.71 22.64
N HIS A 689 -1.76 15.95 23.41
CA HIS A 689 -2.47 16.43 24.62
C HIS A 689 -1.58 17.21 25.62
N ASN A 690 -0.25 17.11 25.48
CA ASN A 690 0.74 17.84 26.28
C ASN A 690 0.90 19.33 25.88
N ASP A 691 0.35 19.78 24.75
CA ASP A 691 0.33 21.21 24.41
C ASP A 691 -0.42 21.98 25.52
N PRO A 692 0.08 23.14 26.01
CA PRO A 692 -0.66 23.94 26.97
C PRO A 692 -2.07 24.29 26.47
N MET A 693 -3.05 24.34 27.38
CA MET A 693 -4.47 24.63 27.05
C MET A 693 -4.64 25.89 26.20
N GLU A 694 -3.88 26.95 26.47
CA GLU A 694 -3.86 28.19 25.69
C GLU A 694 -3.47 27.95 24.22
N VAL A 695 -2.47 27.12 23.98
CA VAL A 695 -2.00 26.77 22.63
C VAL A 695 -3.10 26.00 21.90
N ARG A 696 -3.71 25.01 22.55
CA ARG A 696 -4.83 24.24 21.98
C ARG A 696 -6.01 25.15 21.66
N LEU A 697 -6.38 26.06 22.56
CA LEU A 697 -7.47 27.03 22.33
C LEU A 697 -7.18 27.93 21.12
N ARG A 698 -5.94 28.43 20.96
CA ARG A 698 -5.58 29.24 19.79
C ARG A 698 -5.69 28.46 18.48
N LYS A 699 -5.20 27.22 18.45
CA LYS A 699 -5.32 26.32 17.28
C LYS A 699 -6.80 26.08 16.93
N TRP A 700 -7.64 25.81 17.92
CA TRP A 700 -9.09 25.62 17.75
C TRP A 700 -9.81 26.87 17.25
N LYS A 701 -9.42 28.07 17.70
CA LYS A 701 -10.02 29.33 17.19
C LYS A 701 -9.77 29.50 15.70
N VAL A 702 -8.53 29.31 15.24
CA VAL A 702 -8.17 29.38 13.81
C VAL A 702 -9.02 28.42 12.99
N LEU A 703 -9.12 27.16 13.43
CA LEU A 703 -9.91 26.15 12.71
C LEU A 703 -11.41 26.44 12.74
N SER A 704 -11.94 26.85 13.89
CA SER A 704 -13.35 27.20 14.04
C SER A 704 -13.76 28.36 13.14
N ASP A 705 -12.89 29.37 13.00
CA ASP A 705 -13.15 30.51 12.11
C ASP A 705 -13.24 30.05 10.65
N VAL A 706 -12.36 29.14 10.21
CA VAL A 706 -12.44 28.55 8.86
C VAL A 706 -13.71 27.73 8.70
N ILE A 707 -14.06 26.86 9.66
CA ILE A 707 -15.30 26.05 9.62
C ILE A 707 -16.54 26.95 9.50
N LYS A 708 -16.62 28.04 10.27
CA LYS A 708 -17.73 29.00 10.20
C LYS A 708 -17.83 29.66 8.84
N GLU A 709 -16.72 29.99 8.18
CA GLU A 709 -16.73 30.51 6.80
C GLU A 709 -17.14 29.44 5.78
N ILE A 710 -16.72 28.18 5.96
CA ILE A 710 -17.17 27.06 5.11
C ILE A 710 -18.69 26.93 5.20
N ARG A 711 -19.28 26.94 6.41
CA ARG A 711 -20.75 26.84 6.57
C ARG A 711 -21.51 27.98 5.91
N LYS A 712 -20.94 29.20 5.84
CA LYS A 712 -21.54 30.32 5.11
C LYS A 712 -21.52 30.09 3.59
N LEU A 713 -20.44 29.51 3.08
CA LEU A 713 -20.29 29.22 1.65
C LEU A 713 -21.07 27.97 1.23
N ASP A 714 -21.20 26.99 2.10
CA ASP A 714 -21.90 25.74 1.87
C ASP A 714 -22.57 25.23 3.16
N PRO A 715 -23.86 25.58 3.37
CA PRO A 715 -24.62 25.10 4.53
C PRO A 715 -25.22 23.71 4.31
N THR A 716 -24.92 23.02 3.21
CA THR A 716 -25.66 21.82 2.77
C THR A 716 -24.97 20.50 3.12
N ARG A 717 -23.82 20.55 3.80
CA ARG A 717 -22.96 19.37 4.03
C ARG A 717 -22.36 19.36 5.44
N PRO A 718 -22.19 18.16 6.03
CA PRO A 718 -21.40 17.98 7.24
C PRO A 718 -19.91 18.32 7.03
N ILE A 719 -19.25 18.74 8.11
CA ILE A 719 -17.83 19.09 8.12
C ILE A 719 -17.08 18.18 9.11
N SER A 720 -16.00 17.54 8.67
CA SER A 720 -14.98 16.97 9.54
C SER A 720 -13.90 18.00 9.78
N ALA A 721 -13.70 18.41 11.05
CA ALA A 721 -12.75 19.47 11.40
C ALA A 721 -11.29 19.09 11.08
N ASP A 722 -10.93 17.83 11.29
CA ASP A 722 -9.61 17.29 10.98
C ASP A 722 -9.74 15.78 10.81
N SER A 723 -9.05 15.20 9.83
CA SER A 723 -9.00 13.74 9.74
C SER A 723 -8.10 13.19 10.85
N GLY A 724 -8.59 12.16 11.54
CA GLY A 724 -7.97 11.62 12.76
C GLY A 724 -8.37 12.35 14.04
N TYR A 725 -9.29 13.32 13.98
CA TYR A 725 -9.89 13.95 15.16
C TYR A 725 -11.19 13.26 15.60
N ALA A 726 -11.28 12.94 16.88
CA ALA A 726 -12.54 12.65 17.55
C ALA A 726 -12.65 13.48 18.83
N ARG A 727 -13.86 13.93 19.13
CA ARG A 727 -14.15 14.69 20.35
C ARG A 727 -13.86 13.85 21.58
N VAL A 728 -13.06 14.42 22.48
CA VAL A 728 -12.77 13.88 23.81
C VAL A 728 -13.47 14.77 24.83
N GLU A 729 -14.21 14.16 25.76
CA GLU A 729 -15.06 14.86 26.74
C GLU A 729 -14.31 15.97 27.50
N ASP A 730 -13.09 15.68 27.97
CA ASP A 730 -12.31 16.63 28.78
C ASP A 730 -11.95 17.91 28.01
N ASP A 731 -11.46 17.77 26.77
CA ASP A 731 -11.14 18.93 25.93
C ASP A 731 -12.43 19.67 25.52
N TYR A 732 -13.53 18.94 25.26
CA TYR A 732 -14.80 19.55 24.89
C TYR A 732 -15.35 20.47 25.99
N GLU A 733 -15.45 19.96 27.21
CA GLU A 733 -16.04 20.71 28.33
C GLU A 733 -15.12 21.84 28.83
N LYS A 734 -13.79 21.70 28.72
CA LYS A 734 -12.84 22.72 29.22
C LYS A 734 -12.44 23.76 28.18
N ILE A 735 -12.36 23.39 26.89
CA ILE A 735 -11.82 24.25 25.83
C ILE A 735 -12.90 24.62 24.83
N LEU A 736 -13.55 23.64 24.19
CA LEU A 736 -14.38 23.90 23.02
C LEU A 736 -15.68 24.62 23.40
N LYS A 737 -16.44 24.02 24.32
CA LYS A 737 -17.77 24.49 24.73
C LYS A 737 -17.74 25.87 25.43
N PRO A 738 -16.85 26.15 26.40
CA PRO A 738 -16.82 27.47 27.05
C PRO A 738 -16.40 28.61 26.11
N ASN A 739 -15.74 28.30 24.99
CA ASN A 739 -15.21 29.29 24.06
C ASN A 739 -16.00 29.34 22.73
N ASN A 740 -17.16 28.67 22.64
CA ASN A 740 -18.00 28.63 21.42
C ASN A 740 -17.22 28.21 20.15
N ILE A 741 -16.38 27.19 20.31
CA ILE A 741 -15.62 26.57 19.23
C ILE A 741 -16.53 25.62 18.45
N ASP A 742 -16.59 25.81 17.14
CA ASP A 742 -17.18 24.86 16.19
C ASP A 742 -16.12 23.81 15.86
N ASP A 743 -16.33 22.57 16.29
CA ASP A 743 -15.43 21.42 16.11
C ASP A 743 -15.91 20.48 14.98
N GLY A 744 -16.82 20.94 14.13
CA GLY A 744 -17.40 20.14 13.06
C GLY A 744 -18.50 19.19 13.52
N ASP A 745 -18.89 18.29 12.63
CA ASP A 745 -20.08 17.45 12.74
C ASP A 745 -19.75 15.95 12.87
N ILE A 746 -18.50 15.54 12.58
CA ILE A 746 -18.11 14.13 12.43
C ILE A 746 -16.90 13.82 13.33
N ASP A 747 -16.93 12.66 13.99
CA ASP A 747 -15.74 12.05 14.61
C ASP A 747 -15.04 11.11 13.62
N ASP A 748 -13.73 11.25 13.50
CA ASP A 748 -12.86 10.42 12.67
C ASP A 748 -11.66 9.91 13.48
N ARG A 749 -11.46 8.58 13.52
CA ARG A 749 -10.23 7.98 14.05
C ARG A 749 -9.58 7.12 13.00
N HIS A 750 -8.26 7.20 12.92
CA HIS A 750 -7.46 6.32 12.07
C HIS A 750 -7.27 4.95 12.72
N ILE A 751 -7.50 3.89 11.96
CA ILE A 751 -7.64 2.52 12.44
C ILE A 751 -6.67 1.59 11.69
N TYR A 752 -5.56 1.22 12.32
CA TYR A 752 -4.55 0.34 11.70
C TYR A 752 -4.55 -1.08 12.29
N PHE A 753 -5.73 -1.68 12.46
CA PHE A 753 -5.84 -3.08 12.90
C PHE A 753 -5.18 -4.01 11.90
N THR A 754 -4.73 -5.16 12.40
CA THR A 754 -4.02 -6.21 11.66
C THR A 754 -2.63 -5.80 11.20
N TRP A 755 -2.45 -4.58 10.66
CA TRP A 755 -1.19 -4.11 10.09
C TRP A 755 -0.20 -3.66 11.18
N TYR A 756 -0.56 -2.69 12.02
CA TYR A 756 0.29 -2.27 13.14
C TYR A 756 -0.16 -2.81 14.50
N ASN A 757 -1.44 -3.14 14.60
CA ASN A 757 -2.12 -3.44 15.84
C ASN A 757 -2.71 -4.86 15.86
N ARG A 758 -3.51 -5.10 16.89
CA ARG A 758 -4.38 -6.26 17.13
C ARG A 758 -5.13 -6.73 15.87
N ASP A 759 -5.40 -8.03 15.77
CA ASP A 759 -6.21 -8.59 14.67
C ASP A 759 -7.71 -8.61 14.98
N PHE A 760 -8.52 -8.98 13.98
CA PHE A 760 -9.98 -8.94 14.04
C PHE A 760 -10.60 -9.90 15.08
N TYR A 761 -9.90 -10.96 15.50
CA TYR A 761 -10.39 -11.87 16.55
C TYR A 761 -10.60 -11.19 17.90
N GLN A 762 -9.87 -10.11 18.17
CA GLN A 762 -10.10 -9.34 19.41
C GLN A 762 -11.39 -8.53 19.33
N ILE A 763 -11.82 -8.15 18.13
CA ILE A 763 -13.12 -7.51 17.90
C ILE A 763 -14.25 -8.52 18.14
N TYR A 764 -14.07 -9.80 17.75
CA TYR A 764 -15.06 -10.88 17.98
C TYR A 764 -15.44 -11.04 19.47
N ASN A 765 -14.46 -10.95 20.38
CA ASN A 765 -14.69 -11.14 21.82
C ASN A 765 -15.23 -9.90 22.55
N GLY A 766 -15.71 -8.91 21.80
CA GLY A 766 -16.31 -7.70 22.37
C GLY A 766 -15.31 -6.76 23.03
N ASP A 767 -13.98 -6.92 22.82
CA ASP A 767 -12.98 -5.95 23.29
C ASP A 767 -13.22 -4.56 22.67
N TRP A 768 -13.84 -4.52 21.50
CA TRP A 768 -14.20 -3.31 20.76
C TRP A 768 -15.04 -2.33 21.58
N ALA A 769 -16.07 -2.84 22.27
CA ALA A 769 -16.97 -2.04 23.09
C ALA A 769 -16.37 -1.68 24.46
N LYS A 770 -15.33 -2.40 24.91
CA LYS A 770 -14.74 -2.26 26.26
C LYS A 770 -13.65 -1.20 26.36
N ARG A 771 -13.27 -0.57 25.25
CA ARG A 771 -12.09 0.33 25.19
C ARG A 771 -12.47 1.65 24.54
N ILE A 772 -12.92 2.61 25.36
CA ILE A 772 -13.37 3.96 24.97
C ILE A 772 -12.42 4.69 23.99
N TYR A 773 -11.10 4.49 24.08
CA TYR A 773 -10.12 5.05 23.14
C TYR A 773 -10.17 4.44 21.72
N TRP A 774 -10.88 3.33 21.52
CA TRP A 774 -10.94 2.55 20.28
C TRP A 774 -12.37 2.20 19.86
N THR A 775 -13.39 2.76 20.51
CA THR A 775 -14.80 2.48 20.20
C THR A 775 -15.36 3.58 19.28
N PRO A 776 -15.55 3.30 17.97
CA PRO A 776 -16.42 4.06 17.09
C PRO A 776 -17.77 4.42 17.73
N GLY A 777 -18.17 5.68 17.64
CA GLY A 777 -19.50 6.14 18.09
C GLY A 777 -19.64 6.32 19.60
N ALA A 778 -18.54 6.57 20.32
CA ALA A 778 -18.58 6.90 21.75
C ALA A 778 -19.41 8.16 22.05
N ASN A 779 -19.45 9.10 21.10
CA ASN A 779 -20.29 10.30 21.20
C ASN A 779 -21.65 10.02 20.55
N ALA A 780 -22.71 10.04 21.34
CA ALA A 780 -24.06 9.72 20.88
C ALA A 780 -24.69 10.83 20.02
N ASP A 781 -24.10 12.03 20.02
CA ASP A 781 -24.60 13.23 19.36
C ASP A 781 -23.97 13.51 17.99
N ARG A 782 -23.06 12.64 17.51
CA ARG A 782 -22.39 12.83 16.21
C ARG A 782 -21.95 11.54 15.52
N PRO A 783 -21.97 11.48 14.19
CA PRO A 783 -21.53 10.31 13.45
C PRO A 783 -20.05 10.02 13.69
N PHE A 784 -19.74 8.74 13.86
CA PHE A 784 -18.36 8.26 13.73
C PHE A 784 -18.14 7.70 12.33
N PHE A 785 -17.16 8.25 11.63
CA PHE A 785 -16.75 7.84 10.30
C PHE A 785 -15.22 7.76 10.26
N SER A 786 -14.67 6.54 10.31
CA SER A 786 -13.22 6.37 10.19
C SER A 786 -12.81 6.62 8.75
N GLN A 787 -12.15 7.74 8.50
CA GLN A 787 -11.69 8.11 7.17
C GLN A 787 -10.35 7.46 6.83
N GLU A 788 -9.83 6.54 7.65
CA GLU A 788 -8.58 5.86 7.39
C GLU A 788 -8.45 4.54 8.16
N ALA A 789 -8.45 3.42 7.43
CA ALA A 789 -8.19 2.11 8.00
C ALA A 789 -7.28 1.23 7.14
N SER A 790 -6.10 0.82 7.60
CA SER A 790 -5.17 0.06 6.75
C SER A 790 -4.98 -1.40 7.17
N THR A 791 -4.82 -2.24 6.16
CA THR A 791 -4.51 -3.68 6.27
C THR A 791 -3.28 -4.04 5.42
N GLY A 792 -2.46 -3.06 5.03
CA GLY A 792 -1.20 -3.28 4.32
C GLY A 792 -1.11 -2.65 2.93
N TYR A 793 0.12 -2.62 2.42
CA TYR A 793 0.46 -1.93 1.18
C TYR A 793 1.15 -2.89 0.19
N PRO A 794 0.38 -3.52 -0.71
CA PRO A 794 0.95 -4.11 -1.92
C PRO A 794 1.61 -3.05 -2.81
N ASN A 795 2.69 -3.44 -3.47
CA ASN A 795 3.36 -2.69 -4.51
C ASN A 795 2.54 -2.79 -5.82
N ASN A 796 2.35 -1.68 -6.52
CA ASN A 796 1.55 -1.58 -7.73
C ASN A 796 2.19 -2.24 -8.95
N ASP A 797 3.48 -2.55 -8.90
CA ASP A 797 4.15 -3.15 -10.05
C ASP A 797 4.14 -4.68 -9.92
N THR A 798 4.48 -5.21 -8.74
CA THR A 798 4.75 -6.66 -8.55
C THR A 798 3.81 -7.38 -7.58
N GLY A 799 2.97 -6.66 -6.82
CA GLY A 799 2.07 -7.25 -5.82
C GLY A 799 2.74 -7.65 -4.49
N HIS A 800 4.08 -7.63 -4.42
CA HIS A 800 4.83 -7.80 -3.17
C HIS A 800 4.51 -6.68 -2.17
N PRO A 801 4.81 -6.85 -0.86
CA PRO A 801 4.70 -5.73 0.06
C PRO A 801 5.61 -4.56 -0.36
N THR A 802 5.19 -3.33 -0.10
CA THR A 802 6.03 -2.15 -0.34
C THR A 802 7.36 -2.26 0.40
N ARG A 803 8.49 -2.04 -0.29
CA ARG A 803 9.83 -2.33 0.21
C ARG A 803 10.22 -1.63 1.50
N LYS A 804 9.68 -0.43 1.76
CA LYS A 804 9.84 0.24 3.06
C LYS A 804 9.37 -0.65 4.21
N TYR A 805 8.27 -1.36 4.04
CA TYR A 805 7.73 -2.26 5.07
C TYR A 805 8.45 -3.60 5.12
N ILE A 806 9.09 -4.02 4.02
CA ILE A 806 9.96 -5.18 4.01
C ILE A 806 11.26 -4.90 4.79
N TYR A 807 12.04 -3.88 4.38
CA TYR A 807 13.41 -3.68 4.87
C TYR A 807 13.57 -2.74 6.07
N LYS A 808 12.62 -1.82 6.29
CA LYS A 808 12.70 -0.84 7.40
C LYS A 808 11.78 -1.18 8.55
N HIS A 809 10.57 -1.67 8.28
CA HIS A 809 9.57 -1.87 9.34
C HIS A 809 9.23 -3.32 9.63
N TYR A 810 9.56 -4.28 8.76
CA TYR A 810 9.34 -5.72 8.94
C TYR A 810 7.89 -6.16 9.24
N VAL A 811 6.90 -5.29 9.03
CA VAL A 811 5.48 -5.60 9.28
C VAL A 811 4.98 -6.80 8.47
N PRO A 812 5.26 -6.94 7.15
CA PRO A 812 4.80 -8.09 6.36
C PRO A 812 5.37 -9.43 6.86
N HIS A 813 6.57 -9.41 7.46
CA HIS A 813 7.19 -10.62 8.00
C HIS A 813 6.42 -11.20 9.19
N ALA A 814 5.65 -10.37 9.92
CA ALA A 814 4.76 -10.86 10.98
C ALA A 814 3.59 -11.67 10.42
N TRP A 815 3.23 -11.46 9.15
CA TRP A 815 2.08 -12.07 8.49
C TRP A 815 2.43 -13.26 7.62
N VAL A 816 3.54 -13.15 6.88
CA VAL A 816 3.95 -14.14 5.89
C VAL A 816 5.44 -14.46 5.97
N GLY A 817 6.15 -14.10 7.06
CA GLY A 817 7.54 -14.49 7.27
C GLY A 817 8.46 -14.14 6.11
N ASP A 818 9.35 -15.07 5.75
CA ASP A 818 10.29 -14.93 4.63
C ASP A 818 9.57 -14.91 3.26
N TRP A 819 8.28 -15.26 3.18
CA TRP A 819 7.48 -15.12 1.95
C TRP A 819 7.13 -13.66 1.62
N ALA A 820 7.55 -12.70 2.45
CA ALA A 820 7.46 -11.28 2.15
C ALA A 820 8.53 -10.79 1.16
N TRP A 821 9.63 -11.54 0.98
CA TRP A 821 10.73 -11.15 0.12
C TRP A 821 10.35 -11.19 -1.38
N GLU A 822 10.99 -10.33 -2.18
CA GLU A 822 10.69 -10.19 -3.62
C GLU A 822 11.15 -11.40 -4.47
N ASP A 823 11.88 -12.35 -3.89
CA ASP A 823 12.21 -13.64 -4.52
C ASP A 823 11.15 -14.73 -4.25
N LYS A 824 10.00 -14.38 -3.67
CA LYS A 824 8.91 -15.31 -3.32
C LYS A 824 7.64 -14.94 -4.05
N ASP A 825 6.73 -15.90 -4.25
CA ASP A 825 5.47 -15.62 -4.95
C ASP A 825 4.65 -14.56 -4.18
N PRO A 826 4.31 -13.41 -4.80
CA PRO A 826 3.53 -12.37 -4.15
C PRO A 826 2.14 -12.86 -3.70
N SER A 827 1.64 -13.98 -4.23
CA SER A 827 0.35 -14.57 -3.84
C SER A 827 0.26 -14.88 -2.34
N TYR A 828 1.37 -15.21 -1.66
CA TYR A 828 1.37 -15.43 -0.20
C TYR A 828 0.93 -14.17 0.54
N PHE A 829 1.50 -13.01 0.18
CA PHE A 829 1.14 -11.74 0.79
C PHE A 829 -0.23 -11.24 0.33
N LEU A 830 -0.50 -11.29 -0.98
CA LEU A 830 -1.76 -10.79 -1.55
C LEU A 830 -2.98 -11.54 -1.00
N ASN A 831 -2.91 -12.86 -0.88
CA ASN A 831 -4.01 -13.66 -0.33
C ASN A 831 -4.19 -13.41 1.18
N ARG A 832 -3.10 -13.25 1.93
CA ARG A 832 -3.17 -12.88 3.35
C ARG A 832 -3.77 -11.49 3.52
N ASN A 833 -3.32 -10.50 2.75
CA ASN A 833 -3.86 -9.15 2.75
C ASN A 833 -5.36 -9.16 2.44
N ALA A 834 -5.77 -9.81 1.34
CA ALA A 834 -7.19 -9.94 0.96
C ALA A 834 -8.05 -10.54 2.07
N PHE A 835 -7.58 -11.61 2.71
CA PHE A 835 -8.26 -12.22 3.85
C PHE A 835 -8.37 -11.25 5.03
N MET A 836 -7.28 -10.61 5.45
CA MET A 836 -7.28 -9.70 6.61
C MET A 836 -8.17 -8.47 6.36
N SER A 837 -8.17 -7.91 5.15
CA SER A 837 -9.02 -6.77 4.78
C SER A 837 -10.50 -7.14 4.81
N LYS A 838 -10.87 -8.27 4.19
CA LYS A 838 -12.25 -8.77 4.15
C LYS A 838 -12.79 -9.02 5.55
N GLU A 839 -12.06 -9.77 6.38
CA GLU A 839 -12.48 -10.08 7.74
C GLU A 839 -12.62 -8.83 8.62
N LEU A 840 -11.70 -7.86 8.49
CA LEU A 840 -11.80 -6.59 9.20
C LEU A 840 -13.04 -5.78 8.78
N CYS A 841 -13.35 -5.73 7.49
CA CYS A 841 -14.54 -5.03 7.00
C CYS A 841 -15.83 -5.69 7.50
N GLU A 842 -15.94 -7.00 7.38
CA GLU A 842 -17.11 -7.75 7.82
C GLU A 842 -17.33 -7.64 9.33
N VAL A 843 -16.27 -7.75 10.15
CA VAL A 843 -16.43 -7.66 11.60
C VAL A 843 -16.91 -6.29 12.03
N ILE A 844 -16.39 -5.20 11.44
CA ILE A 844 -16.83 -3.85 11.79
C ILE A 844 -18.33 -3.69 11.49
N ARG A 845 -18.80 -4.19 10.34
CA ARG A 845 -20.22 -4.13 9.94
C ARG A 845 -21.12 -4.98 10.84
N ARG A 846 -20.63 -6.13 11.35
CA ARG A 846 -21.37 -7.02 12.25
C ARG A 846 -21.47 -6.51 13.68
N THR A 847 -20.45 -5.80 14.18
CA THR A 847 -20.32 -5.48 15.61
C THR A 847 -20.51 -4.00 15.95
N SER A 848 -20.55 -3.12 14.96
CA SER A 848 -20.61 -1.66 15.17
C SER A 848 -21.85 -1.04 14.50
N PRO A 849 -23.07 -1.31 14.99
CA PRO A 849 -24.29 -0.77 14.37
C PRO A 849 -24.34 0.76 14.36
N MET A 850 -23.65 1.44 15.29
CA MET A 850 -23.59 2.90 15.40
C MET A 850 -22.47 3.55 14.57
N ASN A 851 -21.66 2.75 13.86
CA ASN A 851 -20.62 3.27 12.99
C ASN A 851 -21.24 3.77 11.67
N SER A 852 -20.95 5.02 11.28
CA SER A 852 -21.43 5.63 10.04
C SER A 852 -20.52 5.36 8.83
N GLY A 853 -19.39 4.68 8.99
CA GLY A 853 -18.59 4.20 7.87
C GLY A 853 -17.11 3.99 8.18
N VAL A 854 -16.42 3.33 7.25
CA VAL A 854 -14.96 3.16 7.27
C VAL A 854 -14.42 3.26 5.85
N LEU A 855 -13.36 4.05 5.67
CA LEU A 855 -12.56 4.09 4.45
C LEU A 855 -11.23 3.37 4.64
N PHE A 856 -11.01 2.31 3.85
CA PHE A 856 -9.75 1.58 3.88
C PHE A 856 -8.60 2.32 3.16
N PHE A 857 -7.40 2.30 3.73
CA PHE A 857 -6.20 2.92 3.19
C PHE A 857 -5.14 1.86 2.81
N ALA A 858 -4.50 1.90 1.65
CA ALA A 858 -4.68 2.83 0.52
C ALA A 858 -5.27 2.10 -0.69
N ASN A 859 -6.33 2.65 -1.29
CA ASN A 859 -7.08 2.02 -2.37
C ASN A 859 -6.21 1.72 -3.61
N VAL A 860 -5.26 2.60 -3.94
CA VAL A 860 -4.31 2.38 -5.04
C VAL A 860 -3.53 1.07 -4.88
N CYS A 861 -3.26 0.63 -3.66
CA CYS A 861 -2.51 -0.61 -3.42
C CYS A 861 -3.37 -1.86 -3.66
N TRP A 862 -4.64 -1.72 -4.04
CA TRP A 862 -5.51 -2.83 -4.45
C TRP A 862 -5.45 -3.11 -5.95
N TYR A 863 -4.67 -2.31 -6.69
CA TYR A 863 -4.55 -2.41 -8.13
C TYR A 863 -3.07 -2.33 -8.55
N ARG A 864 -2.76 -2.98 -9.66
CA ARG A 864 -1.50 -2.82 -10.38
C ARG A 864 -1.61 -1.68 -11.41
N ASP A 865 -0.47 -1.09 -11.79
CA ASP A 865 -0.38 -0.11 -12.88
C ASP A 865 -1.35 1.09 -12.75
N VAL A 866 -1.51 1.59 -11.52
CA VAL A 866 -2.50 2.64 -11.14
C VAL A 866 -2.38 3.98 -11.85
N TYR A 867 -1.32 4.18 -12.65
CA TYR A 867 -1.04 5.41 -13.39
C TYR A 867 -1.34 5.29 -14.89
N ASP A 868 -1.89 4.15 -15.34
CA ASP A 868 -2.21 3.86 -16.73
C ASP A 868 -3.61 3.24 -16.85
N ALA A 869 -4.53 4.01 -17.45
CA ALA A 869 -5.91 3.58 -17.62
C ALA A 869 -6.06 2.32 -18.48
N ASP A 870 -5.10 1.99 -19.35
CA ASP A 870 -5.21 0.79 -20.19
C ASP A 870 -4.68 -0.46 -19.50
N LYS A 871 -3.81 -0.32 -18.50
CA LYS A 871 -3.14 -1.44 -17.82
C LYS A 871 -3.60 -1.70 -16.39
N ILE A 872 -4.30 -0.75 -15.76
CA ILE A 872 -4.77 -0.91 -14.39
C ILE A 872 -5.67 -2.17 -14.25
N GLU A 873 -5.33 -3.01 -13.27
CA GLU A 873 -5.97 -4.29 -12.98
C GLU A 873 -6.05 -4.53 -11.46
N PRO A 874 -7.07 -5.25 -10.95
CA PRO A 874 -7.23 -5.51 -9.52
C PRO A 874 -6.34 -6.64 -8.99
N TYR A 875 -5.93 -6.52 -7.74
CA TYR A 875 -5.40 -7.60 -6.91
C TYR A 875 -6.54 -8.34 -6.16
N PRO A 876 -6.29 -9.54 -5.58
CA PRO A 876 -7.32 -10.33 -4.88
C PRO A 876 -8.09 -9.60 -3.77
N VAL A 877 -7.47 -8.60 -3.15
CA VAL A 877 -8.11 -7.76 -2.13
C VAL A 877 -9.31 -6.99 -2.68
N ALA A 878 -9.29 -6.53 -3.93
CA ALA A 878 -10.41 -5.79 -4.53
C ALA A 878 -11.67 -6.68 -4.64
N GLU A 879 -11.51 -7.92 -5.11
CA GLU A 879 -12.61 -8.90 -5.19
C GLU A 879 -13.12 -9.33 -3.81
N SER A 880 -12.22 -9.48 -2.84
CA SER A 880 -12.58 -9.87 -1.48
C SER A 880 -13.35 -8.75 -0.76
N MET A 881 -12.92 -7.50 -0.95
CA MET A 881 -13.56 -6.31 -0.41
C MET A 881 -14.91 -6.03 -1.08
N LYS A 882 -15.08 -6.32 -2.38
CA LYS A 882 -16.37 -6.21 -3.06
C LYS A 882 -17.49 -6.98 -2.35
N LYS A 883 -17.21 -8.20 -1.88
CA LYS A 883 -18.16 -9.02 -1.10
C LYS A 883 -18.40 -8.40 0.28
N ALA A 884 -17.34 -7.96 0.96
CA ALA A 884 -17.46 -7.37 2.30
C ALA A 884 -18.13 -5.99 2.34
N LEU A 885 -18.14 -5.27 1.21
CA LEU A 885 -18.73 -3.94 1.04
C LEU A 885 -20.12 -3.98 0.39
N ASP A 886 -20.66 -5.16 0.09
CA ASP A 886 -22.00 -5.30 -0.50
C ASP A 886 -23.05 -4.57 0.35
N PRO A 887 -23.89 -3.67 -0.22
CA PRO A 887 -24.91 -2.94 0.52
C PRO A 887 -25.84 -3.83 1.34
N VAL A 888 -26.05 -5.08 0.93
CA VAL A 888 -26.58 -6.12 1.82
C VAL A 888 -25.46 -7.13 2.04
N LEU A 889 -25.06 -7.35 3.29
CA LEU A 889 -24.00 -8.30 3.61
C LEU A 889 -24.58 -9.52 4.33
N VAL A 890 -24.41 -10.69 3.73
CA VAL A 890 -24.43 -11.97 4.43
C VAL A 890 -23.02 -12.32 4.88
N SER A 891 -22.79 -12.61 6.17
CA SER A 891 -21.43 -12.88 6.69
C SER A 891 -21.46 -13.92 7.81
N ALA A 892 -20.50 -14.84 7.83
CA ALA A 892 -20.31 -15.83 8.89
C ALA A 892 -19.13 -15.46 9.81
N GLU A 893 -19.37 -15.55 11.12
CA GLU A 893 -18.34 -15.45 12.14
C GLU A 893 -17.65 -16.79 12.35
N LEU A 894 -16.41 -16.90 11.87
CA LEU A 894 -15.62 -18.13 11.94
C LEU A 894 -14.40 -17.92 12.84
N PHE A 895 -14.42 -18.58 14.00
CA PHE A 895 -13.27 -18.61 14.91
C PHE A 895 -12.16 -19.52 14.36
N GLY A 896 -12.46 -20.68 13.78
CA GLY A 896 -11.48 -21.56 13.12
C GLY A 896 -11.56 -21.55 11.59
N ARG A 897 -10.47 -21.95 10.94
CA ARG A 897 -10.42 -22.20 9.47
C ARG A 897 -10.08 -23.64 9.10
N ASN A 898 -9.56 -24.40 10.06
CA ASN A 898 -9.15 -25.79 9.87
C ASN A 898 -10.14 -26.71 10.58
N PHE A 899 -10.62 -27.73 9.87
CA PHE A 899 -11.64 -28.64 10.38
C PHE A 899 -11.33 -30.09 10.01
N TRP A 900 -11.72 -31.02 10.88
CA TRP A 900 -11.80 -32.43 10.54
C TRP A 900 -13.08 -32.71 9.73
N ALA A 901 -12.98 -33.66 8.82
CA ALA A 901 -14.16 -34.27 8.20
C ALA A 901 -15.09 -34.83 9.30
N GLY A 902 -16.38 -34.52 9.22
CA GLY A 902 -17.37 -34.87 10.24
C GLY A 902 -17.61 -33.82 11.33
N ASP A 903 -16.75 -32.79 11.45
CA ASP A 903 -16.91 -31.74 12.46
C ASP A 903 -18.24 -30.98 12.32
N ALA A 904 -18.83 -30.60 13.45
CA ALA A 904 -19.92 -29.64 13.51
C ALA A 904 -19.37 -28.23 13.75
N VAL A 905 -19.59 -27.33 12.80
CA VAL A 905 -19.26 -25.90 12.88
C VAL A 905 -20.53 -25.13 13.17
N ASN A 906 -20.53 -24.31 14.23
CA ASN A 906 -21.70 -23.52 14.63
C ASN A 906 -21.42 -22.02 14.45
N PRO A 907 -21.22 -21.50 13.22
CA PRO A 907 -21.00 -20.09 13.03
C PRO A 907 -22.26 -19.30 13.37
N ASP A 908 -22.06 -18.09 13.91
CA ASP A 908 -23.08 -17.06 13.79
C ASP A 908 -23.03 -16.50 12.38
N ILE A 909 -24.20 -16.42 11.76
CA ILE A 909 -24.38 -15.80 10.45
C ILE A 909 -25.18 -14.51 10.67
N TYR A 910 -24.76 -13.48 9.95
CA TYR A 910 -25.27 -12.13 10.06
C TYR A 910 -25.81 -11.66 8.71
N ILE A 911 -26.89 -10.89 8.75
CA ILE A 911 -27.37 -10.08 7.64
C ILE A 911 -27.30 -8.63 8.07
N VAL A 912 -26.61 -7.81 7.27
CA VAL A 912 -26.50 -6.35 7.48
C VAL A 912 -27.19 -5.65 6.33
N ASN A 913 -28.09 -4.71 6.63
CA ASN A 913 -28.81 -3.94 5.62
C ASN A 913 -28.30 -2.49 5.58
N ASP A 914 -27.47 -2.17 4.60
CA ASP A 914 -26.91 -0.83 4.37
C ASP A 914 -27.45 -0.19 3.07
N LYS A 915 -28.65 -0.59 2.62
CA LYS A 915 -29.24 -0.06 1.37
C LYS A 915 -29.44 1.46 1.41
N ALA A 916 -29.02 2.14 0.35
CA ALA A 916 -29.14 3.59 0.22
C ALA A 916 -30.55 4.12 -0.03
N ASP A 917 -31.46 3.27 -0.52
CA ASP A 917 -32.86 3.66 -0.77
C ASP A 917 -33.71 3.68 0.51
N GLY A 918 -33.10 3.39 1.67
CA GLY A 918 -33.78 3.38 2.96
C GLY A 918 -34.73 2.20 3.15
N SER A 919 -34.75 1.21 2.26
CA SER A 919 -35.70 0.10 2.32
C SER A 919 -35.29 -1.00 3.32
N ASP A 920 -36.28 -1.56 3.99
CA ASP A 920 -36.13 -2.75 4.81
C ASP A 920 -35.97 -4.01 3.93
N LEU A 921 -35.27 -5.01 4.46
CA LEU A 921 -35.25 -6.34 3.89
C LEU A 921 -36.44 -7.13 4.41
N LYS A 922 -37.18 -7.76 3.50
CA LYS A 922 -38.23 -8.72 3.85
C LYS A 922 -37.62 -10.01 4.40
N PRO A 923 -38.41 -10.83 5.14
CA PRO A 923 -38.02 -12.19 5.49
C PRO A 923 -37.52 -12.98 4.28
N GLY A 924 -36.47 -13.74 4.49
CA GLY A 924 -35.78 -14.48 3.44
C GLY A 924 -35.19 -15.80 3.95
N LYS A 925 -34.20 -16.31 3.21
CA LYS A 925 -33.43 -17.49 3.60
C LYS A 925 -31.97 -17.31 3.24
N VAL A 926 -31.08 -17.73 4.12
CA VAL A 926 -29.67 -17.95 3.76
C VAL A 926 -29.49 -19.42 3.42
N PHE A 927 -29.04 -19.67 2.19
CA PHE A 927 -28.57 -20.97 1.74
C PHE A 927 -27.07 -21.04 1.98
N TRP A 928 -26.61 -22.09 2.66
CA TRP A 928 -25.18 -22.35 2.81
C TRP A 928 -24.80 -23.62 2.07
N GLN A 929 -23.59 -23.66 1.53
CA GLN A 929 -23.03 -24.81 0.84
C GLN A 929 -21.55 -24.99 1.20
N ILE A 930 -21.11 -26.24 1.37
CA ILE A 930 -19.70 -26.62 1.36
C ILE A 930 -19.40 -27.17 -0.02
N VAL A 931 -18.46 -26.56 -0.73
CA VAL A 931 -18.15 -26.90 -2.12
C VAL A 931 -16.69 -27.24 -2.35
N SER A 932 -16.42 -28.08 -3.35
CA SER A 932 -15.11 -28.33 -3.94
C SER A 932 -15.13 -27.94 -5.42
N GLY A 933 -14.61 -26.76 -5.75
CA GLY A 933 -14.83 -26.18 -7.08
C GLY A 933 -16.31 -25.89 -7.31
N GLU A 934 -16.91 -26.56 -8.30
CA GLU A 934 -18.33 -26.45 -8.62
C GLU A 934 -19.20 -27.52 -7.93
N GLU A 935 -18.59 -28.57 -7.36
CA GLU A 935 -19.32 -29.65 -6.71
C GLU A 935 -19.79 -29.24 -5.31
N THR A 936 -21.08 -29.46 -5.01
CA THR A 936 -21.65 -29.26 -3.67
C THR A 936 -21.56 -30.55 -2.86
N LEU A 937 -20.85 -30.51 -1.74
CA LEU A 937 -20.64 -31.65 -0.84
C LEU A 937 -21.65 -31.70 0.30
N ALA A 938 -22.05 -30.53 0.81
CA ALA A 938 -23.14 -30.38 1.77
C ALA A 938 -23.82 -29.04 1.57
N SER A 939 -25.07 -28.95 1.99
CA SER A 939 -25.84 -27.70 1.95
C SER A 939 -26.92 -27.69 3.02
N GLY A 940 -27.38 -26.50 3.37
CA GLY A 940 -28.55 -26.30 4.20
C GLY A 940 -29.11 -24.91 4.03
N GLU A 941 -30.17 -24.61 4.75
CA GLU A 941 -30.81 -23.30 4.75
C GLU A 941 -31.24 -22.89 6.15
N VAL A 942 -31.34 -21.58 6.36
CA VAL A 942 -31.88 -20.99 7.57
C VAL A 942 -32.76 -19.81 7.20
N SER A 943 -33.97 -19.77 7.75
CA SER A 943 -34.91 -18.67 7.55
C SER A 943 -34.47 -17.42 8.32
N THR A 944 -34.76 -16.26 7.75
CA THR A 944 -34.39 -14.96 8.31
C THR A 944 -35.65 -14.13 8.52
N GLY A 945 -35.65 -13.26 9.52
CA GLY A 945 -36.64 -12.23 9.71
C GLY A 945 -36.48 -11.08 8.72
N SER A 946 -37.26 -10.04 8.94
CA SER A 946 -37.05 -8.74 8.29
C SER A 946 -35.87 -8.02 8.95
N VAL A 947 -35.08 -7.32 8.14
CA VAL A 947 -33.97 -6.49 8.64
C VAL A 947 -34.25 -5.06 8.27
N GLU A 948 -34.50 -4.22 9.26
CA GLU A 948 -34.70 -2.78 9.06
C GLU A 948 -33.50 -2.16 8.33
N ASN A 949 -33.73 -1.08 7.59
CA ASN A 949 -32.62 -0.29 7.05
C ASN A 949 -31.65 0.13 8.17
N TYR A 950 -30.35 -0.01 7.92
CA TYR A 950 -29.28 0.20 8.90
C TYR A 950 -29.23 -0.84 10.03
N GLY A 951 -30.03 -1.91 9.93
CA GLY A 951 -30.16 -2.99 10.90
C GLY A 951 -29.21 -4.16 10.68
N ILE A 952 -29.10 -5.00 11.71
CA ILE A 952 -28.32 -6.24 11.72
C ILE A 952 -29.20 -7.35 12.29
N GLU A 953 -29.34 -8.45 11.56
CA GLU A 953 -29.93 -9.68 12.07
C GLU A 953 -28.85 -10.75 12.24
N LYS A 954 -28.97 -11.55 13.30
CA LYS A 954 -28.02 -12.60 13.67
C LYS A 954 -28.78 -13.91 13.92
N PHE A 955 -28.24 -15.00 13.42
CA PHE A 955 -28.74 -16.36 13.67
C PHE A 955 -27.57 -17.35 13.71
N SER A 956 -27.77 -18.49 14.36
CA SER A 956 -26.77 -19.57 14.39
C SER A 956 -27.22 -20.70 13.46
N SER A 957 -26.29 -21.30 12.74
CA SER A 957 -26.54 -22.50 11.93
C SER A 957 -25.55 -23.59 12.30
N GLN A 958 -26.01 -24.84 12.38
CA GLN A 958 -25.12 -25.99 12.56
C GLN A 958 -24.73 -26.52 11.17
N ILE A 959 -23.49 -26.26 10.79
CA ILE A 959 -22.90 -26.69 9.53
C ILE A 959 -22.04 -27.91 9.80
N ARG A 960 -22.45 -29.09 9.30
CA ARG A 960 -21.64 -30.32 9.43
C ARG A 960 -20.71 -30.46 8.24
N ILE A 961 -19.41 -30.55 8.50
CA ILE A 961 -18.42 -30.89 7.47
C ILE A 961 -18.64 -32.35 7.06
N PRO A 962 -18.79 -32.67 5.76
CA PRO A 962 -18.97 -34.05 5.31
C PRO A 962 -17.84 -34.98 5.74
N GLU A 963 -18.17 -36.23 6.06
CA GLU A 963 -17.15 -37.26 6.38
C GLU A 963 -16.46 -37.78 5.09
N ASN A 964 -17.22 -37.89 4.00
CA ASN A 964 -16.78 -38.41 2.71
C ASN A 964 -16.06 -37.36 1.85
N MET A 965 -15.08 -36.67 2.42
CA MET A 965 -14.31 -35.66 1.67
C MET A 965 -13.54 -36.29 0.49
N PRO A 966 -13.43 -35.62 -0.67
CA PRO A 966 -12.73 -36.18 -1.85
C PRO A 966 -11.23 -36.42 -1.64
N LYS A 967 -10.55 -35.58 -0.84
CA LYS A 967 -9.12 -35.67 -0.53
C LYS A 967 -8.88 -35.92 0.95
N LEU A 968 -7.72 -36.51 1.28
CA LEU A 968 -7.27 -36.66 2.68
C LEU A 968 -7.10 -35.30 3.37
N LYS A 969 -6.59 -34.30 2.66
CA LYS A 969 -6.58 -32.88 3.03
C LYS A 969 -6.85 -32.04 1.79
N GLY A 970 -7.65 -30.99 1.92
CA GLY A 970 -7.92 -30.05 0.84
C GLY A 970 -8.49 -28.73 1.32
N THR A 971 -8.49 -27.74 0.42
CA THR A 971 -9.17 -26.46 0.61
C THR A 971 -10.55 -26.54 -0.05
N TYR A 972 -11.58 -26.17 0.71
CA TYR A 972 -12.98 -26.15 0.31
C TYR A 972 -13.56 -24.77 0.62
N GLN A 973 -14.77 -24.48 0.14
CA GLN A 973 -15.40 -23.20 0.42
C GLN A 973 -16.74 -23.37 1.12
N LEU A 974 -16.96 -22.61 2.20
CA LEU A 974 -18.30 -22.30 2.69
C LEU A 974 -18.83 -21.13 1.87
N LYS A 975 -19.88 -21.36 1.09
CA LYS A 975 -20.62 -20.32 0.35
C LYS A 975 -21.93 -20.02 1.05
N LEU A 976 -22.28 -18.74 1.13
CA LEU A 976 -23.54 -18.22 1.64
C LEU A 976 -24.25 -17.47 0.51
N ASP A 977 -25.54 -17.73 0.34
CA ASP A 977 -26.40 -17.04 -0.62
C ASP A 977 -27.70 -16.64 0.10
N TYR A 978 -27.84 -15.35 0.39
CA TYR A 978 -29.04 -14.79 0.99
C TYR A 978 -30.06 -14.45 -0.10
N LYS A 979 -31.26 -15.03 0.01
CA LYS A 979 -32.35 -14.82 -0.94
C LYS A 979 -33.60 -14.25 -0.29
N VAL A 980 -34.22 -13.31 -0.98
CA VAL A 980 -35.55 -12.76 -0.68
C VAL A 980 -36.44 -13.00 -1.88
N ASP A 981 -37.65 -13.50 -1.66
CA ASP A 981 -38.60 -13.85 -2.74
C ASP A 981 -37.96 -14.75 -3.84
N GLY A 982 -37.05 -15.63 -3.44
CA GLY A 982 -36.31 -16.55 -4.33
C GLY A 982 -35.15 -15.94 -5.12
N LYS A 983 -34.89 -14.64 -4.99
CA LYS A 983 -33.81 -13.92 -5.70
C LYS A 983 -32.60 -13.71 -4.79
N SER A 984 -31.40 -13.94 -5.30
CA SER A 984 -30.15 -13.63 -4.57
C SER A 984 -30.04 -12.13 -4.35
N VAL A 985 -29.80 -11.76 -3.10
CA VAL A 985 -29.64 -10.37 -2.63
C VAL A 985 -28.19 -10.12 -2.20
N SER A 986 -27.55 -11.10 -1.58
CA SER A 986 -26.16 -11.01 -1.12
C SER A 986 -25.51 -12.39 -1.14
N GLN A 987 -24.23 -12.44 -1.50
CA GLN A 987 -23.45 -13.67 -1.50
C GLN A 987 -22.10 -13.46 -0.85
N ASN A 988 -21.63 -14.47 -0.11
CA ASN A 988 -20.32 -14.43 0.51
C ASN A 988 -19.69 -15.83 0.60
N GLU A 989 -18.38 -15.88 0.79
CA GLU A 989 -17.67 -17.16 0.89
C GLU A 989 -16.42 -17.11 1.79
N TYR A 990 -16.04 -18.28 2.27
CA TYR A 990 -14.90 -18.50 3.16
C TYR A 990 -14.16 -19.78 2.78
N ASN A 991 -12.84 -19.67 2.62
CA ASN A 991 -11.99 -20.85 2.42
C ASN A 991 -11.84 -21.60 3.76
N LEU A 992 -11.99 -22.92 3.70
CA LEU A 992 -11.85 -23.86 4.82
C LEU A 992 -10.78 -24.90 4.45
N THR A 993 -9.84 -25.16 5.35
CA THR A 993 -8.96 -26.33 5.24
C THR A 993 -9.65 -27.51 5.94
N VAL A 994 -9.91 -28.58 5.20
CA VAL A 994 -10.52 -29.79 5.75
C VAL A 994 -9.60 -30.98 5.56
N ALA A 995 -9.42 -31.77 6.62
CA ALA A 995 -8.67 -33.03 6.55
C ALA A 995 -9.47 -34.19 7.17
N LYS A 996 -9.20 -35.40 6.71
CA LYS A 996 -9.64 -36.64 7.36
C LYS A 996 -8.59 -37.10 8.37
N LYS A 997 -8.99 -37.84 9.40
CA LYS A 997 -8.09 -38.27 10.49
C LYS A 997 -6.89 -39.10 9.98
N GLU A 998 -7.07 -39.85 8.90
CA GLU A 998 -6.02 -40.65 8.24
C GLU A 998 -4.85 -39.78 7.73
N TRP A 999 -5.07 -38.49 7.47
CA TRP A 999 -4.01 -37.58 7.03
C TRP A 999 -2.93 -37.33 8.10
N ALA A 1000 -3.34 -37.40 9.37
CA ALA A 1000 -2.49 -37.26 10.55
C ALA A 1000 -2.34 -38.59 11.31
N GLU A 1001 -2.35 -39.73 10.60
CA GLU A 1001 -2.15 -41.02 11.23
C GLU A 1001 -0.66 -41.26 11.59
N LEU A 1002 -0.41 -41.80 12.78
CA LEU A 1002 0.89 -42.29 13.22
C LEU A 1002 0.90 -43.82 13.18
N LYS A 1003 1.77 -44.42 12.38
CA LYS A 1003 1.96 -45.88 12.33
C LYS A 1003 3.30 -46.25 12.95
N ASP A 1004 3.32 -47.35 13.70
CA ASP A 1004 4.52 -48.05 14.15
C ASP A 1004 5.56 -47.21 14.90
N ARG A 1005 5.16 -46.54 16.00
CA ARG A 1005 6.05 -45.78 16.90
C ARG A 1005 5.85 -46.10 18.36
N LYS A 1006 6.97 -46.22 19.09
CA LYS A 1006 6.98 -46.35 20.55
C LYS A 1006 7.21 -44.98 21.16
N VAL A 1007 6.23 -44.51 21.91
CA VAL A 1007 6.29 -43.21 22.60
C VAL A 1007 6.11 -43.42 24.09
N ALA A 1008 7.04 -42.90 24.89
CA ALA A 1008 6.86 -42.75 26.33
C ALA A 1008 6.40 -41.33 26.62
N LEU A 1009 5.21 -41.16 27.21
CA LEU A 1009 4.63 -39.85 27.48
C LEU A 1009 4.61 -39.55 28.97
N PHE A 1010 5.27 -38.47 29.37
CA PHE A 1010 5.02 -37.77 30.63
C PHE A 1010 4.26 -36.48 30.32
N ASP A 1011 3.03 -36.36 30.80
CA ASP A 1011 2.17 -35.19 30.59
C ASP A 1011 1.58 -34.73 31.92
N LEU A 1012 1.98 -33.53 32.33
CA LEU A 1012 1.67 -32.99 33.65
C LEU A 1012 0.22 -32.54 33.81
N THR A 1013 -0.41 -32.09 32.71
CA THR A 1013 -1.81 -31.59 32.73
C THR A 1013 -2.80 -32.58 32.13
N GLY A 1014 -2.33 -33.53 31.31
CA GLY A 1014 -3.17 -34.48 30.59
C GLY A 1014 -3.69 -33.99 29.24
N ASP A 1015 -3.37 -32.75 28.84
CA ASP A 1015 -3.84 -32.18 27.58
C ASP A 1015 -3.22 -32.86 26.34
N THR A 1016 -1.93 -33.21 26.42
CA THR A 1016 -1.23 -33.92 25.33
C THR A 1016 -1.76 -35.34 25.22
N ARG A 1017 -2.04 -35.99 26.36
CA ARG A 1017 -2.65 -37.31 26.43
C ARG A 1017 -3.99 -37.34 25.71
N LYS A 1018 -4.86 -36.36 25.98
CA LYS A 1018 -6.14 -36.20 25.28
C LYS A 1018 -5.95 -36.07 23.77
N ALA A 1019 -4.97 -35.28 23.33
CA ALA A 1019 -4.64 -35.14 21.92
C ALA A 1019 -4.15 -36.47 21.30
N PHE A 1020 -3.32 -37.24 22.01
CA PHE A 1020 -2.84 -38.54 21.55
C PHE A 1020 -3.98 -39.55 21.43
N ASP A 1021 -4.84 -39.64 22.44
CA ASP A 1021 -6.02 -40.52 22.44
C ASP A 1021 -6.95 -40.18 21.26
N ALA A 1022 -7.20 -38.88 21.02
CA ALA A 1022 -8.05 -38.41 19.92
C ALA A 1022 -7.48 -38.66 18.52
N LEU A 1023 -6.17 -38.82 18.40
CA LEU A 1023 -5.47 -39.17 17.16
C LEU A 1023 -5.17 -40.67 17.02
N GLY A 1024 -5.43 -41.47 18.06
CA GLY A 1024 -5.03 -42.87 18.10
C GLY A 1024 -3.52 -43.08 18.13
N VAL A 1025 -2.75 -42.11 18.66
CA VAL A 1025 -1.30 -42.22 18.81
C VAL A 1025 -1.00 -43.21 19.95
N PRO A 1026 -0.32 -44.34 19.70
CA PRO A 1026 0.03 -45.27 20.77
C PRO A 1026 1.13 -44.69 21.66
N TYR A 1027 0.91 -44.69 22.97
CA TYR A 1027 1.91 -44.28 23.95
C TYR A 1027 1.87 -45.16 25.20
N ARG A 1028 3.01 -45.26 25.87
CA ARG A 1028 3.14 -45.77 27.22
C ARG A 1028 3.17 -44.58 28.17
N ASN A 1029 2.26 -44.56 29.14
CA ASN A 1029 2.24 -43.51 30.13
C ASN A 1029 3.42 -43.61 31.10
N LEU A 1030 3.99 -42.46 31.47
CA LEU A 1030 4.90 -42.30 32.59
C LEU A 1030 4.18 -41.53 33.70
N ASP A 1031 4.06 -42.12 34.88
CA ASP A 1031 3.41 -41.49 36.04
C ASP A 1031 4.33 -40.45 36.69
N ASP A 1032 5.65 -40.66 36.60
CA ASP A 1032 6.68 -39.74 37.08
C ASP A 1032 7.95 -39.82 36.22
N LEU A 1033 8.78 -38.76 36.24
CA LEU A 1033 9.97 -38.70 35.41
C LEU A 1033 11.06 -39.72 35.78
N THR A 1034 11.07 -40.32 36.98
CA THR A 1034 12.07 -41.37 37.33
C THR A 1034 11.97 -42.58 36.41
N GLN A 1035 10.77 -42.84 35.86
CA GLN A 1035 10.51 -43.95 34.96
C GLN A 1035 11.22 -43.80 33.59
N MET A 1036 11.78 -42.62 33.28
CA MET A 1036 12.56 -42.41 32.05
C MET A 1036 13.83 -43.28 31.97
N ARG A 1037 14.31 -43.82 33.09
CA ARG A 1037 15.45 -44.76 33.13
C ARG A 1037 15.17 -46.09 32.43
N PHE A 1038 13.91 -46.38 32.12
CA PHE A 1038 13.45 -47.60 31.46
C PHE A 1038 13.01 -47.38 30.02
N ILE A 1039 13.37 -46.24 29.42
CA ILE A 1039 13.06 -45.94 28.02
C ILE A 1039 13.92 -46.82 27.12
N ALA A 1040 13.28 -47.50 26.18
CA ALA A 1040 13.99 -48.34 25.21
C ALA A 1040 14.77 -47.46 24.20
N PRO A 1041 15.90 -47.95 23.64
CA PRO A 1041 16.68 -47.18 22.66
C PRO A 1041 15.90 -46.76 21.41
N ASP A 1042 14.83 -47.48 21.07
CA ASP A 1042 13.93 -47.22 19.93
C ASP A 1042 12.67 -46.42 20.31
N GLU A 1043 12.53 -45.99 21.57
CA GLU A 1043 11.37 -45.26 22.10
C GLU A 1043 11.67 -43.75 22.21
N THR A 1044 10.75 -42.92 21.70
CA THR A 1044 10.85 -41.45 21.83
C THR A 1044 10.27 -41.02 23.17
N LEU A 1045 10.99 -40.18 23.91
CA LEU A 1045 10.50 -39.56 25.14
C LEU A 1045 9.75 -38.27 24.81
N VAL A 1046 8.47 -38.18 25.19
CA VAL A 1046 7.69 -36.94 25.13
C VAL A 1046 7.46 -36.44 26.56
N VAL A 1047 7.86 -35.20 26.83
CA VAL A 1047 7.61 -34.51 28.10
C VAL A 1047 6.79 -33.24 27.81
N ALA A 1048 5.60 -33.14 28.39
CA ALA A 1048 4.64 -32.10 28.03
C ALA A 1048 4.14 -31.25 29.21
N ASN A 1049 3.79 -30.01 28.89
CA ASN A 1049 3.01 -29.07 29.72
C ASN A 1049 3.68 -28.73 31.06
N LEU A 1050 4.96 -28.35 31.00
CA LEU A 1050 5.74 -27.94 32.17
C LEU A 1050 5.62 -26.45 32.49
N ASP A 1051 4.72 -25.71 31.85
CA ASP A 1051 4.70 -24.25 31.91
C ASP A 1051 4.04 -23.66 33.17
N ALA A 1052 4.13 -22.33 33.29
CA ALA A 1052 4.21 -21.58 34.54
C ALA A 1052 2.94 -21.63 35.42
N GLU A 1053 2.90 -22.64 36.29
CA GLU A 1053 2.25 -22.68 37.62
C GLU A 1053 2.50 -24.06 38.28
N ASN A 1054 2.88 -25.06 37.47
CA ASN A 1054 3.18 -26.40 37.98
C ASN A 1054 4.58 -26.47 38.62
N GLU A 1055 4.69 -27.23 39.71
CA GLU A 1055 5.99 -27.58 40.30
C GLU A 1055 6.82 -28.41 39.30
N VAL A 1056 8.13 -28.14 39.24
CA VAL A 1056 9.03 -28.94 38.40
C VAL A 1056 9.14 -30.34 38.99
N PRO A 1057 8.84 -31.40 38.23
CA PRO A 1057 8.97 -32.74 38.74
C PRO A 1057 10.42 -33.05 39.15
N TYR A 1058 10.58 -33.83 40.21
CA TYR A 1058 11.88 -34.37 40.61
C TYR A 1058 12.52 -35.10 39.40
N ASN A 1059 13.80 -34.82 39.11
CA ASN A 1059 14.58 -35.30 37.96
C ASN A 1059 14.38 -34.60 36.60
N TRP A 1060 13.76 -33.43 36.50
CA TRP A 1060 13.72 -32.68 35.22
C TRP A 1060 15.11 -32.47 34.57
N GLU A 1061 16.15 -32.23 35.37
CA GLU A 1061 17.53 -32.07 34.87
C GLU A 1061 18.06 -33.33 34.16
N ASP A 1062 17.55 -34.50 34.52
CA ASP A 1062 17.98 -35.78 33.97
C ASP A 1062 17.43 -36.04 32.57
N VAL A 1063 16.39 -35.33 32.13
CA VAL A 1063 15.87 -35.40 30.74
C VAL A 1063 16.98 -35.04 29.75
N LYS A 1064 17.81 -34.04 30.07
CA LYS A 1064 18.97 -33.65 29.25
C LYS A 1064 20.05 -34.73 29.26
N ARG A 1065 20.24 -35.43 30.37
CA ARG A 1065 21.20 -36.53 30.49
C ARG A 1065 20.77 -37.72 29.64
N VAL A 1066 19.49 -38.06 29.66
CA VAL A 1066 18.91 -39.12 28.81
C VAL A 1066 19.07 -38.76 27.33
N ALA A 1067 18.76 -37.53 26.93
CA ALA A 1067 19.00 -37.05 25.57
C ALA A 1067 20.48 -37.13 25.16
N SER A 1068 21.39 -36.79 26.08
CA SER A 1068 22.84 -36.85 25.85
C SER A 1068 23.34 -38.26 25.51
N ASN A 1069 22.64 -39.29 26.01
CA ASN A 1069 22.98 -40.70 25.80
C ASN A 1069 22.37 -41.30 24.52
N GLY A 1070 21.68 -40.50 23.69
CA GLY A 1070 21.17 -40.94 22.39
C GLY A 1070 19.65 -41.15 22.33
N THR A 1071 18.91 -40.91 23.41
CA THR A 1071 17.44 -40.90 23.38
C THR A 1071 16.94 -39.64 22.70
N GLU A 1072 15.96 -39.79 21.80
CA GLU A 1072 15.28 -38.68 21.13
C GLU A 1072 14.19 -38.12 22.05
N VAL A 1073 14.20 -36.80 22.30
CA VAL A 1073 13.28 -36.14 23.25
C VAL A 1073 12.45 -35.07 22.55
N LEU A 1074 11.12 -35.13 22.71
CA LEU A 1074 10.19 -34.05 22.36
C LEU A 1074 9.69 -33.37 23.64
N LEU A 1075 9.87 -32.05 23.70
CA LEU A 1075 9.33 -31.21 24.76
C LEU A 1075 8.17 -30.38 24.21
N ILE A 1076 6.98 -30.51 24.81
CA ILE A 1076 5.80 -29.73 24.45
C ILE A 1076 5.49 -28.74 25.58
N HIS A 1077 5.41 -27.45 25.26
CA HIS A 1077 5.25 -26.36 26.23
C HIS A 1077 6.24 -26.41 27.42
N PRO A 1078 7.56 -26.56 27.21
CA PRO A 1078 8.52 -26.57 28.31
C PRO A 1078 8.71 -25.20 28.99
N GLY A 1079 8.22 -24.11 28.40
CA GLY A 1079 8.23 -22.76 28.97
C GLY A 1079 9.63 -22.33 29.44
N LYS A 1080 9.71 -21.79 30.66
CA LYS A 1080 10.96 -21.36 31.30
C LYS A 1080 11.93 -22.52 31.56
N HIS A 1081 11.44 -23.76 31.63
CA HIS A 1081 12.23 -24.94 31.98
C HIS A 1081 13.21 -25.36 30.90
N LEU A 1082 12.92 -25.05 29.63
CA LEU A 1082 13.90 -25.22 28.55
C LEU A 1082 15.14 -24.35 28.79
N LYS A 1083 14.93 -23.09 29.18
CA LYS A 1083 16.03 -22.17 29.52
C LYS A 1083 16.78 -22.63 30.76
N TRP A 1084 16.10 -23.21 31.74
CA TRP A 1084 16.76 -23.74 32.94
C TRP A 1084 17.69 -24.91 32.59
N ASN A 1085 17.23 -25.87 31.78
CA ASN A 1085 18.02 -27.06 31.42
C ASN A 1085 19.08 -26.78 30.33
N HIS A 1086 18.82 -25.82 29.44
CA HIS A 1086 19.66 -25.47 28.29
C HIS A 1086 20.13 -24.01 28.26
N GLY A 1087 20.35 -23.40 29.44
CA GLY A 1087 20.72 -21.97 29.57
C GLY A 1087 22.08 -21.58 28.95
N ASN A 1088 22.88 -22.57 28.56
CA ASN A 1088 24.10 -22.38 27.77
C ASN A 1088 23.81 -22.04 26.30
N VAL A 1089 22.65 -22.45 25.76
CA VAL A 1089 22.25 -22.19 24.36
C VAL A 1089 21.02 -21.27 24.26
N VAL A 1090 20.03 -21.44 25.15
CA VAL A 1090 18.82 -20.58 25.18
C VAL A 1090 19.15 -19.25 25.86
N ALA A 1091 18.95 -18.14 25.16
CA ALA A 1091 19.16 -16.79 25.66
C ALA A 1091 17.93 -16.27 26.43
N GLY A 1092 16.76 -16.40 25.83
CA GLY A 1092 15.53 -15.81 26.35
C GLY A 1092 14.29 -16.62 25.98
N LEU A 1093 13.21 -16.32 26.70
CA LEU A 1093 11.86 -16.79 26.44
C LEU A 1093 10.98 -15.56 26.27
N TYR A 1094 10.21 -15.53 25.19
CA TYR A 1094 9.23 -14.51 24.90
C TYR A 1094 7.83 -15.01 25.25
N GLU A 1095 7.25 -14.49 26.33
CA GLU A 1095 5.99 -14.96 26.93
C GLU A 1095 4.73 -14.33 26.30
N ARG A 1096 4.67 -14.26 24.97
CA ARG A 1096 3.47 -13.82 24.26
C ARG A 1096 2.96 -14.87 23.31
N THR A 1097 1.65 -15.08 23.34
CA THR A 1097 0.94 -15.91 22.39
C THR A 1097 1.06 -15.34 20.98
N GLY A 1098 1.17 -16.24 20.01
CA GLY A 1098 1.26 -15.92 18.59
C GLY A 1098 0.12 -16.60 17.84
N ARG A 1099 -0.48 -15.87 16.91
CA ARG A 1099 -1.57 -16.39 16.04
C ARG A 1099 -1.09 -16.77 14.65
N ILE A 1100 0.07 -16.26 14.25
CA ILE A 1100 0.70 -16.52 12.97
C ILE A 1100 2.14 -16.90 13.28
N VAL A 1101 2.53 -18.10 12.85
CA VAL A 1101 3.91 -18.59 12.89
C VAL A 1101 4.31 -18.90 11.45
N ASN A 1102 5.58 -18.68 11.12
CA ASN A 1102 6.10 -18.87 9.76
C ASN A 1102 7.17 -19.97 9.79
N MET A 1103 7.19 -20.85 8.78
CA MET A 1103 8.24 -21.88 8.71
C MET A 1103 9.56 -21.20 8.36
N ARG A 1104 10.62 -21.57 9.08
CA ARG A 1104 12.00 -21.22 8.72
C ARG A 1104 12.67 -22.29 7.90
N ILE A 1105 12.23 -23.54 7.93
CA ILE A 1105 12.78 -24.63 7.12
C ILE A 1105 11.62 -25.41 6.53
N PRO A 1106 10.86 -24.85 5.57
CA PRO A 1106 9.67 -25.50 5.02
C PRO A 1106 9.99 -26.90 4.48
N GLU A 1107 11.15 -27.11 3.87
CA GLU A 1107 11.60 -28.41 3.36
C GLU A 1107 11.90 -29.47 4.44
N SER A 1108 11.84 -29.11 5.73
CA SER A 1108 11.99 -30.08 6.82
C SER A 1108 10.82 -31.05 6.84
N PRO A 1109 11.07 -32.38 7.02
CA PRO A 1109 10.00 -33.39 7.12
C PRO A 1109 8.97 -33.12 8.23
N ILE A 1110 9.30 -32.28 9.22
CA ILE A 1110 8.33 -31.91 10.26
C ILE A 1110 7.12 -31.16 9.68
N PHE A 1111 7.26 -30.53 8.52
CA PHE A 1111 6.21 -29.78 7.87
C PHE A 1111 5.62 -30.51 6.65
N ASP A 1112 5.90 -31.79 6.46
CA ASP A 1112 5.38 -32.58 5.32
C ASP A 1112 3.85 -32.54 5.28
N GLY A 1113 3.32 -32.14 4.11
CA GLY A 1113 1.89 -31.96 3.86
C GLY A 1113 1.28 -30.66 4.39
N ILE A 1114 2.01 -29.86 5.17
CA ILE A 1114 1.54 -28.58 5.71
C ILE A 1114 1.99 -27.45 4.78
N ASP A 1115 1.06 -26.60 4.33
CA ASP A 1115 1.38 -25.46 3.47
C ASP A 1115 1.93 -24.27 4.30
N PRO A 1116 2.78 -23.39 3.72
CA PRO A 1116 3.42 -22.28 4.42
C PRO A 1116 2.51 -21.42 5.31
N MET A 1117 1.28 -21.18 4.87
CA MET A 1117 0.34 -20.27 5.54
C MET A 1117 -0.52 -20.96 6.61
N GLU A 1118 -0.43 -22.29 6.75
CA GLU A 1118 -1.30 -23.08 7.64
C GLU A 1118 -0.83 -23.11 9.10
N LEU A 1119 0.36 -22.60 9.39
CA LEU A 1119 0.82 -22.36 10.77
C LEU A 1119 0.20 -21.09 11.37
N SER A 1120 -1.09 -20.86 11.12
CA SER A 1120 -1.82 -19.72 11.65
C SER A 1120 -3.25 -20.07 12.04
N TRP A 1121 -3.73 -19.40 13.08
CA TRP A 1121 -5.11 -19.46 13.58
C TRP A 1121 -5.64 -20.88 13.83
N TRP A 1122 -4.88 -21.68 14.58
CA TRP A 1122 -5.34 -23.03 14.92
C TRP A 1122 -6.55 -23.01 15.82
N ARG A 1123 -7.51 -23.89 15.50
CA ARG A 1123 -8.83 -23.89 16.11
C ARG A 1123 -8.76 -24.21 17.60
N ALA A 1124 -9.40 -23.36 18.40
CA ALA A 1124 -9.62 -23.57 19.83
C ALA A 1124 -11.03 -24.12 20.12
N GLU A 1125 -11.42 -24.22 21.39
CA GLU A 1125 -12.75 -24.69 21.77
C GLU A 1125 -13.81 -23.60 21.59
N GLY A 1126 -14.94 -23.95 20.98
CA GLY A 1126 -16.06 -23.01 20.81
C GLY A 1126 -15.66 -21.70 20.12
N ARG A 1127 -15.65 -20.61 20.90
CA ARG A 1127 -15.34 -19.25 20.45
C ARG A 1127 -14.06 -18.68 21.07
N ASP A 1128 -13.18 -19.56 21.54
CA ASP A 1128 -11.88 -19.13 22.01
C ASP A 1128 -11.03 -18.57 20.86
N ILE A 1129 -10.17 -17.61 21.19
CA ILE A 1129 -9.30 -16.97 20.20
C ILE A 1129 -8.29 -18.00 19.67
N PRO A 1130 -8.18 -18.17 18.34
CA PRO A 1130 -7.19 -19.07 17.75
C PRO A 1130 -5.76 -18.67 18.09
N ILE A 1131 -4.94 -19.67 18.40
CA ILE A 1131 -3.51 -19.50 18.72
C ILE A 1131 -2.69 -20.55 17.98
N ALA A 1132 -1.52 -20.16 17.47
CA ALA A 1132 -0.58 -21.07 16.80
C ALA A 1132 0.58 -21.44 17.74
N CYS A 1133 0.98 -20.53 18.63
CA CYS A 1133 2.00 -20.80 19.66
C CYS A 1133 1.74 -20.02 20.95
N ARG A 1134 2.21 -20.56 22.08
CA ARG A 1134 2.12 -19.91 23.40
C ARG A 1134 3.25 -18.92 23.64
N ARG A 1135 4.46 -19.26 23.19
CA ARG A 1135 5.72 -18.54 23.47
C ARG A 1135 6.74 -18.77 22.35
N SER A 1136 7.90 -18.14 22.44
CA SER A 1136 9.03 -18.41 21.54
C SER A 1136 10.39 -18.15 22.21
N TYR A 1137 11.47 -18.71 21.68
CA TYR A 1137 12.82 -18.64 22.25
C TYR A 1137 13.80 -17.84 21.39
N THR A 1138 14.79 -17.25 22.06
CA THR A 1138 16.00 -16.68 21.43
C THR A 1138 17.24 -17.42 21.91
N PHE A 1139 18.35 -17.37 21.16
CA PHE A 1139 19.54 -18.22 21.38
C PHE A 1139 20.85 -17.44 21.41
N LYS A 1140 21.81 -17.85 22.26
CA LYS A 1140 23.11 -17.18 22.46
C LYS A 1140 24.13 -17.47 21.35
N LYS A 1141 24.16 -18.72 20.88
CA LYS A 1141 24.99 -19.21 19.76
C LYS A 1141 24.18 -20.26 19.00
N LYS A 1142 24.14 -20.20 17.66
CA LYS A 1142 23.36 -21.14 16.83
C LYS A 1142 24.02 -22.52 16.62
N ASN A 1143 25.20 -22.75 17.18
CA ASN A 1143 25.91 -24.03 17.00
C ASN A 1143 25.16 -25.19 17.66
N GLY A 1144 24.59 -26.06 16.82
CA GLY A 1144 23.82 -27.22 17.29
C GLY A 1144 22.36 -26.88 17.63
N VAL A 1145 21.88 -25.71 17.19
CA VAL A 1145 20.48 -25.29 17.29
C VAL A 1145 19.93 -25.16 15.87
N THR A 1146 18.77 -25.77 15.61
CA THR A 1146 18.04 -25.64 14.35
C THR A 1146 16.68 -25.03 14.64
N GLU A 1147 16.45 -23.79 14.19
CA GLU A 1147 15.17 -23.10 14.34
C GLU A 1147 14.26 -23.45 13.16
N PHE A 1148 13.20 -24.23 13.40
CA PHE A 1148 12.32 -24.69 12.32
C PHE A 1148 11.19 -23.72 11.98
N ALA A 1149 10.77 -22.91 12.94
CA ALA A 1149 9.70 -21.93 12.77
C ALA A 1149 10.08 -20.59 13.41
N THR A 1150 9.35 -19.54 13.08
CA THR A 1150 9.55 -18.20 13.65
C THR A 1150 8.22 -17.55 13.95
N TYR A 1151 8.18 -16.90 15.10
CA TYR A 1151 7.13 -15.97 15.44
C TYR A 1151 7.71 -14.56 15.41
N LEU A 1152 7.00 -13.64 14.77
CA LEU A 1152 7.23 -12.21 14.86
C LEU A 1152 5.91 -11.55 15.22
N ARG A 1153 5.89 -10.84 16.34
CA ARG A 1153 4.70 -10.15 16.81
C ARG A 1153 4.30 -9.05 15.81
N PRO A 1154 3.02 -8.89 15.44
CA PRO A 1154 2.54 -7.71 14.73
C PRO A 1154 2.89 -6.41 15.47
N HIS A 1155 3.41 -5.41 14.75
CA HIS A 1155 3.99 -4.21 15.36
C HIS A 1155 3.86 -2.97 14.47
N VAL A 1156 3.95 -1.81 15.11
CA VAL A 1156 4.00 -0.49 14.47
C VAL A 1156 5.39 -0.20 13.87
N TYR A 1157 5.56 0.97 13.29
CA TYR A 1157 6.82 1.48 12.76
C TYR A 1157 8.02 1.34 13.71
N LEU A 1158 9.10 0.79 13.17
CA LEU A 1158 10.39 0.66 13.84
C LEU A 1158 11.32 1.84 13.53
N GLY A 1159 11.99 2.33 14.56
CA GLY A 1159 13.06 3.34 14.48
C GLY A 1159 14.45 2.70 14.41
N ASN A 1160 14.66 1.63 15.17
CA ASN A 1160 15.88 0.81 15.13
C ASN A 1160 15.49 -0.68 15.04
N PRO A 1161 15.23 -1.21 13.84
CA PRO A 1161 14.78 -2.59 13.67
C PRO A 1161 15.73 -3.62 14.29
N GLN A 1162 17.04 -3.39 14.17
CA GLN A 1162 18.06 -4.31 14.67
C GLN A 1162 18.00 -4.51 16.19
N GLU A 1163 17.63 -3.47 16.95
CA GLU A 1163 17.46 -3.57 18.40
C GLU A 1163 16.05 -4.03 18.77
N GLN A 1164 15.03 -3.42 18.17
CA GLN A 1164 13.63 -3.64 18.56
C GLN A 1164 13.13 -5.05 18.21
N LEU A 1165 13.57 -5.64 17.09
CA LEU A 1165 13.12 -6.98 16.66
C LEU A 1165 13.62 -8.12 17.55
N LYS A 1166 14.68 -7.90 18.33
CA LYS A 1166 15.18 -8.90 19.30
C LYS A 1166 14.16 -9.22 20.39
N ASP A 1167 13.30 -8.25 20.73
CA ASP A 1167 12.28 -8.38 21.78
C ASP A 1167 10.87 -8.63 21.23
N MET A 1168 10.76 -8.83 19.91
CA MET A 1168 9.48 -9.06 19.21
C MET A 1168 9.47 -10.35 18.39
N SER A 1169 10.61 -11.03 18.25
CA SER A 1169 10.75 -12.25 17.46
C SER A 1169 11.44 -13.38 18.23
N GLY A 1170 11.14 -14.61 17.84
CA GLY A 1170 11.75 -15.81 18.39
C GLY A 1170 11.32 -17.07 17.64
N SER A 1171 11.90 -18.20 17.99
CA SER A 1171 11.51 -19.51 17.46
C SER A 1171 10.60 -20.25 18.44
N PRO A 1172 9.35 -20.57 18.07
CA PRO A 1172 8.49 -21.43 18.87
C PRO A 1172 8.77 -22.92 18.66
N LEU A 1173 9.60 -23.31 17.67
CA LEU A 1173 9.89 -24.70 17.36
C LEU A 1173 11.36 -24.88 16.98
N VAL A 1174 12.08 -25.62 17.82
CA VAL A 1174 13.54 -25.70 17.74
C VAL A 1174 14.03 -27.12 18.00
N GLU A 1175 15.13 -27.50 17.35
CA GLU A 1175 15.95 -28.66 17.72
C GLU A 1175 17.26 -28.19 18.36
N ILE A 1176 17.64 -28.81 19.46
CA ILE A 1176 18.90 -28.62 20.16
C ILE A 1176 19.63 -29.96 20.16
N LYS A 1177 20.84 -30.00 19.59
CA LYS A 1177 21.71 -31.16 19.65
C LYS A 1177 22.30 -31.30 21.05
N VAL A 1178 22.21 -32.50 21.63
CA VAL A 1178 22.68 -32.78 23.00
C VAL A 1178 23.40 -34.12 23.02
N GLY A 1179 24.73 -34.11 23.22
CA GLY A 1179 25.53 -35.34 23.22
C GLY A 1179 25.36 -36.15 21.93
N LEU A 1180 24.93 -37.41 22.07
CA LEU A 1180 24.65 -38.33 20.96
C LEU A 1180 23.24 -38.19 20.37
N GLY A 1181 22.30 -37.60 21.12
CA GLY A 1181 20.91 -37.40 20.71
C GLY A 1181 20.56 -35.93 20.44
N ARG A 1182 19.27 -35.62 20.50
CA ARG A 1182 18.72 -34.27 20.33
C ARG A 1182 17.44 -34.08 21.13
N VAL A 1183 17.15 -32.82 21.42
CA VAL A 1183 15.94 -32.34 22.07
C VAL A 1183 15.21 -31.44 21.09
N VAL A 1184 14.00 -31.81 20.69
CA VAL A 1184 13.09 -30.93 19.96
C VAL A 1184 12.15 -30.29 20.96
N ALA A 1185 12.12 -28.97 21.01
CA ALA A 1185 11.25 -28.21 21.91
C ALA A 1185 10.23 -27.39 21.10
N SER A 1186 8.97 -27.49 21.49
CA SER A 1186 7.84 -26.84 20.82
C SER A 1186 6.99 -26.06 21.81
N GLU A 1187 6.84 -24.76 21.55
CA GLU A 1187 5.82 -23.88 22.14
C GLU A 1187 4.63 -23.67 21.17
N MET A 1188 4.58 -24.41 20.05
CA MET A 1188 3.40 -24.49 19.19
C MET A 1188 2.24 -25.10 19.97
N GLU A 1189 1.00 -24.66 19.72
CA GLU A 1189 -0.21 -25.15 20.42
C GLU A 1189 -0.62 -26.56 19.93
N LEU A 1190 0.23 -27.56 20.18
CA LEU A 1190 0.02 -28.94 19.73
C LEU A 1190 -1.12 -29.64 20.48
N ASN A 1191 -1.52 -29.15 21.66
CA ASN A 1191 -2.66 -29.69 22.41
C ASN A 1191 -4.01 -29.44 21.71
N SER A 1192 -4.04 -28.57 20.68
CA SER A 1192 -5.22 -28.38 19.84
C SER A 1192 -5.37 -29.47 18.77
N ALA A 1193 -4.51 -30.49 18.72
CA ALA A 1193 -4.53 -31.52 17.69
C ALA A 1193 -5.83 -32.38 17.64
N ASP A 1194 -6.58 -32.46 18.73
CA ASP A 1194 -7.91 -33.08 18.71
C ASP A 1194 -8.90 -32.27 17.83
N LYS A 1195 -8.75 -30.95 17.83
CA LYS A 1195 -9.63 -29.96 17.19
C LYS A 1195 -9.13 -29.46 15.84
N ASP A 1196 -7.83 -29.30 15.67
CA ASP A 1196 -7.20 -28.68 14.50
C ASP A 1196 -6.32 -29.70 13.74
N PRO A 1197 -6.62 -29.97 12.46
CA PRO A 1197 -5.89 -30.96 11.69
C PRO A 1197 -4.43 -30.58 11.40
N VAL A 1198 -4.11 -29.29 11.31
CA VAL A 1198 -2.74 -28.84 11.03
C VAL A 1198 -1.87 -29.01 12.28
N ALA A 1199 -2.40 -28.66 13.45
CA ALA A 1199 -1.74 -28.92 14.73
C ALA A 1199 -1.47 -30.43 14.91
N ALA A 1200 -2.44 -31.28 14.59
CA ALA A 1200 -2.29 -32.74 14.61
C ALA A 1200 -1.23 -33.24 13.65
N LYS A 1201 -1.23 -32.74 12.40
CA LYS A 1201 -0.23 -33.13 11.42
C LYS A 1201 1.18 -32.77 11.86
N LEU A 1202 1.38 -31.57 12.43
CA LEU A 1202 2.67 -31.15 12.94
C LEU A 1202 3.12 -32.04 14.11
N LEU A 1203 2.24 -32.32 15.07
CA LEU A 1203 2.53 -33.21 16.19
C LEU A 1203 3.00 -34.60 15.71
N VAL A 1204 2.28 -35.18 14.76
CA VAL A 1204 2.58 -36.49 14.20
C VAL A 1204 3.90 -36.47 13.41
N ASN A 1205 4.14 -35.44 12.61
CA ASN A 1205 5.40 -35.30 11.87
C ASN A 1205 6.60 -35.10 12.82
N LEU A 1206 6.43 -34.40 13.95
CA LEU A 1206 7.47 -34.26 14.97
C LEU A 1206 7.83 -35.62 15.58
N ILE A 1207 6.84 -36.43 15.96
CA ILE A 1207 7.06 -37.79 16.50
C ILE A 1207 7.71 -38.70 15.44
N LYS A 1208 7.30 -38.59 14.16
CA LYS A 1208 7.90 -39.34 13.05
C LYS A 1208 9.36 -38.96 12.79
N ASN A 1209 9.71 -37.67 12.88
CA ASN A 1209 11.07 -37.22 12.63
C ASN A 1209 12.04 -37.66 13.75
N LEU A 1210 11.56 -37.82 14.98
CA LEU A 1210 12.35 -38.26 16.14
C LEU A 1210 12.65 -39.77 16.18
N GLU A 1211 12.83 -40.40 15.01
CA GLU A 1211 13.23 -41.82 14.94
C GLU A 1211 14.71 -41.97 15.28
N PRO A 1212 15.07 -42.88 16.21
CA PRO A 1212 16.47 -43.20 16.47
C PRO A 1212 17.19 -43.67 15.19
N GLY A 1213 18.18 -42.90 14.74
CA GLY A 1213 18.94 -43.19 13.51
C GLY A 1213 18.48 -42.44 12.26
N VAL A 1214 17.25 -41.89 12.22
CA VAL A 1214 16.83 -40.94 11.19
C VAL A 1214 17.37 -39.58 11.57
N LYS A 1215 18.59 -39.30 11.13
CA LYS A 1215 19.13 -37.95 11.19
C LYS A 1215 18.45 -37.13 10.11
N TYR A 1216 17.73 -36.07 10.50
CA TYR A 1216 17.65 -34.91 9.61
C TYR A 1216 19.10 -34.61 9.24
N LYS A 1217 19.49 -34.82 7.97
CA LYS A 1217 20.76 -34.28 7.48
C LYS A 1217 20.51 -32.78 7.43
N PRO A 1218 21.03 -31.99 8.39
CA PRO A 1218 21.08 -30.56 8.15
C PRO A 1218 21.89 -30.42 6.86
N MET A 1219 21.55 -29.43 6.04
CA MET A 1219 22.45 -29.03 4.96
C MET A 1219 23.89 -29.03 5.49
N PRO A 1220 24.86 -29.58 4.74
CA PRO A 1220 26.18 -29.85 5.26
C PRO A 1220 26.72 -28.60 5.94
N LYS A 1221 26.96 -28.68 7.26
CA LYS A 1221 27.74 -27.66 7.95
C LYS A 1221 29.08 -27.60 7.24
N GLU A 1222 29.39 -26.43 6.69
CA GLU A 1222 30.72 -26.05 6.26
C GLU A 1222 31.74 -26.60 7.27
N LYS A 1223 32.61 -27.48 6.80
CA LYS A 1223 33.85 -27.76 7.53
C LYS A 1223 34.70 -26.52 7.36
N ALA A 1224 34.69 -25.64 8.36
CA ALA A 1224 35.80 -24.72 8.58
C ALA A 1224 37.07 -25.57 8.78
N GLN A 1225 37.83 -25.77 7.70
CA GLN A 1225 39.17 -26.35 7.76
C GLN A 1225 40.10 -25.33 8.40
N ALA A 1226 40.24 -25.39 9.73
CA ALA A 1226 41.44 -24.89 10.38
C ALA A 1226 42.61 -25.78 9.95
N LYS A 1227 43.50 -25.26 9.08
CA LYS A 1227 44.79 -25.87 8.77
C LYS A 1227 45.86 -25.37 9.74
N LYS A 1228 46.03 -26.13 10.82
CA LYS A 1228 47.25 -26.57 11.53
C LYS A 1228 47.01 -26.67 13.02
#